data_AF-A0A6G1PUB2-F1
#
_entry.id   AF-A0A6G1PUB2-F1
#
_cell.length_a   1.000
_cell.length_b   1.000
_cell.length_c   1.000
_cell.angle_alpha   90.00
_cell.angle_beta   90.00
_cell.angle_gamma   90.00
#
_symmetry.space_group_name_H-M   'P 1'
#
loop_
_entity.id
_entity.type
_entity.pdbx_description
1 polymer ?
#
loop_
_entity_poly.entity_id
_entity_poly.type
_entity_poly.pdbx_seq_one_letter_code
_entity_poly.pdbx_strand_id
1 'polypeptide(L)'
;MLGCVTRLRRLVRLLPLQTSLLLLFLFCAISVFISAYFLYGVKRELEPSGGGVSGAEGASADSDDPRVTPSRLLPLRSVSGGPGVDPGGTRTDPVVLVFVESQYSQLGQEIVAILESGRFRYRTEISPGKGDMPTLTDKERGRFTLVIYENILKYVNLDAWNRELLDKYCVEYGVGIIGFFKANENSLLSAQLKGFPLFLHSNLGLKDCTVNPKSPLLFITRSGQPLPGPLPGDDWTVFQSNHSTYEPVLLAKTQSAESIASMGQNAALLPSVVQDLGLHDGIQRVLFGNNLVFWLHKLVFVDAVAFLTGKRLSLSLERYILVDIDDIFVGKEGTRMKVPDVKALLETQRELRTHVPNFTFNLGFSGKFFHAGSDDEDLGDDLLLSYVKEFWWFPHMWSHMQPHLFHNQSVLAEQMLLNKKFAMEHGIPTNMGYAVAPHHSGVYPVHMQLYDAWKKVWGIKVTSTEEYPHLKPARFRRGFIHSGISVLPRQTCGLFTHTIFYKDYPGSPNELDKLINGGELFLTVLLNPISIFMTHLSNYGNDRLGLYTFKSLVTFVQTWTSLKMQTLPPIQLAQKYFSLFPSERDPLWQDPCEDKRHKDIWSKEKTCDRFPKLLVIGPQKTGTTALYLFLGMHPDLTSNYPSKETFEEIQFFNGHNYHRGIDWYMEYFPLPSNTSSDYYFEKSANYFDSEVTAQRAAALLPKAKIITILINPADRAYSWYQHQRAHDDPVALKYSFHDVITAGHDAPVKLRVLQNRCLVPGWYAIHLERWLTYYHPSQLLVLDGQMLKTEPASVMDKIQKFLGLTNIINYHKILAFDPKKGFWCQLLEGGKTKCLGKSKGRRYPDMDPESQVFLREYYRDHNIELSKLLYRMGQPLPSWLREELVHTRGSNSRAFKVAGLTTLACLLLASQVFTAYMVFSQKQQIHSLQKNSDRMSKQLTRSSQAVAPMRMHMPMNSLPLLADFTSDEDTKTPLTKLQDTAVVSVEKQLMDLMEDFQAPQLNETFLANLQNLKQHMNESEWKSFETWMRYWLVFQMAQQKPTTPTPQPASEIRTKCQLEAAPGRSRIGSYKPQCDEQGRYLPMQCWSGTGYCWCVDETGKVIEGTQMRNRRPDCQRDSGFRRMMVAPRMMQKTLSIDDE
;
A
#
# COMPACT_ATOMS: atom_id res chain seq x y z
N MET A 1 0.53 63.42 -28.03
CA MET A 1 1.08 63.41 -26.65
C MET A 1 2.45 64.07 -26.47
N LEU A 2 3.31 64.26 -27.49
CA LEU A 2 4.67 64.79 -27.24
C LEU A 2 4.77 66.30 -26.93
N GLY A 3 3.84 67.14 -27.42
CA GLY A 3 3.91 68.60 -27.24
C GLY A 3 3.62 69.14 -25.84
N CYS A 4 3.03 68.34 -24.93
CA CYS A 4 2.64 68.80 -23.60
C CYS A 4 3.76 68.64 -22.55
N VAL A 5 4.63 67.63 -22.72
CA VAL A 5 5.70 67.25 -21.78
C VAL A 5 6.74 68.38 -21.61
N THR A 6 6.99 69.17 -22.66
CA THR A 6 7.93 70.29 -22.63
C THR A 6 7.41 71.51 -21.86
N ARG A 7 6.08 71.74 -21.80
CA ARG A 7 5.50 72.77 -20.91
C ARG A 7 5.52 72.33 -19.45
N LEU A 8 5.19 71.06 -19.15
CA LEU A 8 5.23 70.54 -17.77
C LEU A 8 6.65 70.63 -17.15
N ARG A 9 7.70 70.37 -17.95
CA ARG A 9 9.10 70.50 -17.52
C ARG A 9 9.54 71.92 -17.09
N ARG A 10 8.79 72.98 -17.42
CA ARG A 10 9.08 74.34 -16.92
C ARG A 10 8.40 74.65 -15.58
N LEU A 11 7.18 74.16 -15.35
CA LEU A 11 6.45 74.35 -14.08
C LEU A 11 7.13 73.64 -12.90
N VAL A 12 7.61 72.41 -13.09
CA VAL A 12 8.22 71.60 -12.02
C VAL A 12 9.56 72.19 -11.50
N ARG A 13 10.16 73.17 -12.19
CA ARG A 13 11.41 73.82 -11.75
C ARG A 13 11.23 74.95 -10.73
N LEU A 14 10.00 75.28 -10.33
CA LEU A 14 9.70 76.37 -9.38
C LEU A 14 8.95 75.94 -8.11
N LEU A 15 8.68 74.64 -7.91
CA LEU A 15 8.15 74.14 -6.63
C LEU A 15 9.30 73.79 -5.66
N PRO A 16 9.19 74.15 -4.36
CA PRO A 16 10.10 73.66 -3.33
C PRO A 16 10.12 72.13 -3.25
N LEU A 17 11.29 71.57 -2.88
CA LEU A 17 11.51 70.12 -2.81
C LEU A 17 10.47 69.40 -1.92
N GLN A 18 10.08 70.04 -0.81
CA GLN A 18 9.06 69.53 0.10
C GLN A 18 7.68 69.37 -0.56
N THR A 19 7.26 70.30 -1.43
CA THR A 19 5.96 70.24 -2.11
C THR A 19 5.93 69.12 -3.15
N SER A 20 7.04 68.91 -3.88
CA SER A 20 7.19 67.78 -4.80
C SER A 20 7.21 66.44 -4.07
N LEU A 21 7.88 66.33 -2.91
CA LEU A 21 7.85 65.13 -2.08
C LEU A 21 6.45 64.83 -1.53
N LEU A 22 5.71 65.85 -1.09
CA LEU A 22 4.35 65.71 -0.55
C LEU A 22 3.36 65.27 -1.63
N LEU A 23 3.46 65.81 -2.85
CA LEU A 23 2.70 65.33 -4.02
C LEU A 23 3.06 63.88 -4.39
N LEU A 24 4.34 63.49 -4.32
CA LEU A 24 4.76 62.11 -4.58
C LEU A 24 4.19 61.15 -3.53
N PHE A 25 4.23 61.54 -2.25
CA PHE A 25 3.67 60.76 -1.14
C PHE A 25 2.15 60.60 -1.28
N LEU A 26 1.44 61.65 -1.67
CA LEU A 26 0.00 61.61 -1.95
C LEU A 26 -0.32 60.64 -3.10
N PHE A 27 0.48 60.67 -4.18
CA PHE A 27 0.32 59.76 -5.32
C PHE A 27 0.60 58.30 -4.94
N CYS A 28 1.63 58.03 -4.14
CA CYS A 28 1.91 56.71 -3.59
C CYS A 28 0.76 56.22 -2.68
N ALA A 29 0.24 57.07 -1.79
CA ALA A 29 -0.88 56.73 -0.92
C ALA A 29 -2.15 56.38 -1.72
N ILE A 30 -2.49 57.18 -2.74
CA ILE A 30 -3.61 56.91 -3.65
C ILE A 30 -3.40 55.60 -4.41
N SER A 31 -2.17 55.33 -4.91
CA SER A 31 -1.85 54.07 -5.58
C SER A 31 -2.04 52.86 -4.68
N VAL A 32 -1.59 52.93 -3.42
CA VAL A 32 -1.81 51.87 -2.42
C VAL A 32 -3.30 51.71 -2.11
N PHE A 33 -4.05 52.80 -1.98
CA PHE A 33 -5.49 52.76 -1.71
C PHE A 33 -6.29 52.12 -2.85
N ILE A 34 -5.94 52.42 -4.11
CA ILE A 34 -6.53 51.78 -5.31
C ILE A 34 -6.16 50.28 -5.35
N SER A 35 -4.90 49.92 -5.07
CA SER A 35 -4.48 48.52 -5.02
C SER A 35 -5.20 47.74 -3.90
N ALA A 36 -5.36 48.34 -2.72
CA ALA A 36 -6.13 47.76 -1.63
C ALA A 36 -7.62 47.62 -1.97
N TYR A 37 -8.21 48.62 -2.63
CA TYR A 37 -9.60 48.59 -3.09
C TYR A 37 -9.85 47.44 -4.09
N PHE A 38 -8.96 47.23 -5.07
CA PHE A 38 -9.08 46.08 -5.98
C PHE A 38 -8.85 44.73 -5.28
N LEU A 39 -7.90 44.63 -4.34
CA LEU A 39 -7.66 43.40 -3.58
C LEU A 39 -8.83 43.02 -2.64
N TYR A 40 -9.51 44.00 -2.03
CA TYR A 40 -10.69 43.75 -1.20
C TYR A 40 -11.99 43.62 -2.00
N GLY A 41 -12.13 44.34 -3.11
CA GLY A 41 -13.31 44.26 -3.99
C GLY A 41 -13.48 42.88 -4.62
N VAL A 42 -12.39 42.33 -5.19
CA VAL A 42 -12.39 40.98 -5.80
C VAL A 42 -12.70 39.87 -4.79
N LYS A 43 -12.45 40.10 -3.48
CA LYS A 43 -12.80 39.14 -2.42
C LYS A 43 -14.28 39.17 -2.02
N ARG A 44 -15.11 40.05 -2.62
CA ARG A 44 -16.49 40.30 -2.18
C ARG A 44 -17.59 39.94 -3.20
N GLU A 45 -17.22 39.38 -4.36
CA GLU A 45 -18.16 38.86 -5.37
C GLU A 45 -18.26 37.31 -5.35
N LEU A 46 -17.84 36.66 -4.26
CA LEU A 46 -17.73 35.19 -4.14
C LEU A 46 -18.49 34.59 -2.94
N GLU A 47 -19.47 35.31 -2.38
CA GLU A 47 -20.44 34.77 -1.42
C GLU A 47 -21.88 34.88 -1.98
N PRO A 48 -22.69 33.80 -1.93
CA PRO A 48 -24.08 33.84 -2.40
C PRO A 48 -25.01 34.52 -1.37
N SER A 49 -25.92 35.36 -1.87
CA SER A 49 -26.79 36.18 -1.03
C SER A 49 -27.87 35.38 -0.29
N GLY A 50 -27.72 35.20 1.01
CA GLY A 50 -28.79 34.70 1.90
C GLY A 50 -29.84 35.78 2.17
N GLY A 51 -31.10 35.53 1.84
CA GLY A 51 -32.22 36.45 2.06
C GLY A 51 -32.62 36.55 3.55
N GLY A 52 -32.76 37.78 4.06
CA GLY A 52 -33.20 38.03 5.43
C GLY A 52 -34.72 38.22 5.54
N VAL A 53 -35.29 37.81 6.68
CA VAL A 53 -36.70 38.05 7.06
C VAL A 53 -36.77 38.48 8.53
N SER A 54 -37.33 39.67 8.78
CA SER A 54 -37.82 40.13 10.09
C SER A 54 -39.20 39.51 10.40
N GLY A 55 -39.67 39.33 11.64
CA GLY A 55 -39.14 39.77 12.93
C GLY A 55 -40.27 40.32 13.81
N ALA A 56 -40.58 39.66 14.93
CA ALA A 56 -41.52 40.02 16.00
C ALA A 56 -41.22 39.07 17.20
N GLU A 57 -40.84 39.53 18.40
CA GLU A 57 -41.59 40.23 19.46
C GLU A 57 -42.45 39.33 20.37
N GLY A 58 -42.31 39.51 21.70
CA GLY A 58 -43.35 39.23 22.70
C GLY A 58 -43.06 38.26 23.86
N ALA A 59 -42.72 38.82 25.04
CA ALA A 59 -43.02 38.32 26.41
C ALA A 59 -42.51 36.91 26.85
N SER A 60 -42.36 36.58 28.14
CA SER A 60 -42.23 37.34 29.41
C SER A 60 -41.46 36.49 30.43
N ALA A 61 -41.00 37.09 31.54
CA ALA A 61 -40.28 36.39 32.62
C ALA A 61 -41.22 35.82 33.70
N ASP A 62 -40.72 34.86 34.49
CA ASP A 62 -40.88 34.86 35.95
C ASP A 62 -39.80 33.98 36.64
N SER A 63 -39.68 34.03 37.97
CA SER A 63 -38.59 33.38 38.76
C SER A 63 -39.04 32.33 39.78
N ASP A 64 -38.16 31.36 40.09
CA ASP A 64 -37.66 31.05 41.45
C ASP A 64 -36.90 29.69 41.54
N ASP A 65 -36.26 29.44 42.70
CA ASP A 65 -35.18 28.46 42.94
C ASP A 65 -35.54 27.42 44.06
N PRO A 66 -34.60 26.72 44.71
CA PRO A 66 -33.87 25.52 44.28
C PRO A 66 -34.45 24.18 44.80
N ARG A 67 -34.00 23.04 44.24
CA ARG A 67 -33.80 21.79 45.03
C ARG A 67 -32.82 20.77 44.42
N VAL A 68 -32.03 20.19 45.33
CA VAL A 68 -30.90 19.25 45.16
C VAL A 68 -31.40 17.79 45.35
N THR A 69 -30.97 16.69 44.71
CA THR A 69 -30.08 16.28 43.56
C THR A 69 -30.39 14.76 43.30
N PRO A 70 -29.60 13.92 42.56
CA PRO A 70 -28.72 14.09 41.38
C PRO A 70 -29.03 13.10 40.21
N SER A 71 -28.93 13.52 38.94
CA SER A 71 -28.70 12.60 37.79
C SER A 71 -28.43 13.34 36.46
N ARG A 72 -27.29 13.03 35.82
CA ARG A 72 -26.82 13.27 34.43
C ARG A 72 -25.35 12.85 34.41
N LEU A 73 -24.79 12.00 33.54
CA LEU A 73 -25.20 11.57 32.19
C LEU A 73 -25.55 12.76 31.28
N LEU A 74 -24.53 13.32 30.63
CA LEU A 74 -24.70 14.24 29.51
C LEU A 74 -25.48 13.52 28.39
N PRO A 75 -26.64 14.06 27.94
CA PRO A 75 -27.40 13.43 26.87
C PRO A 75 -26.63 13.44 25.54
N LEU A 76 -26.71 12.32 24.82
CA LEU A 76 -26.35 12.30 23.41
C LEU A 76 -27.23 13.31 22.66
N ARG A 77 -26.64 14.22 21.89
CA ARG A 77 -27.38 15.27 21.16
C ARG A 77 -28.20 14.66 20.02
N SER A 78 -29.46 14.32 20.28
CA SER A 78 -30.45 14.10 19.23
C SER A 78 -30.91 15.45 18.65
N VAL A 79 -31.06 15.52 17.33
CA VAL A 79 -31.61 16.67 16.63
C VAL A 79 -32.80 16.18 15.79
N SER A 80 -34.00 16.66 16.11
CA SER A 80 -35.21 16.41 15.32
C SER A 80 -35.15 17.16 13.99
N GLY A 81 -35.57 16.51 12.91
CA GLY A 81 -35.31 16.98 11.54
C GLY A 81 -36.34 17.94 10.96
N GLY A 82 -35.92 18.63 9.89
CA GLY A 82 -36.79 19.19 8.85
C GLY A 82 -36.57 18.46 7.52
N PRO A 83 -37.52 18.51 6.57
CA PRO A 83 -37.45 17.72 5.34
C PRO A 83 -36.43 18.29 4.34
N GLY A 84 -35.34 17.56 4.06
CA GLY A 84 -34.41 17.89 2.96
C GLY A 84 -32.91 17.69 3.20
N VAL A 85 -32.48 17.02 4.28
CA VAL A 85 -31.04 16.81 4.60
C VAL A 85 -30.69 15.32 4.61
N ASP A 86 -29.46 15.00 4.18
CA ASP A 86 -28.93 13.64 4.04
C ASP A 86 -29.03 12.79 5.34
N PRO A 87 -29.28 11.46 5.26
CA PRO A 87 -29.43 10.58 6.44
C PRO A 87 -28.17 10.34 7.29
N GLY A 88 -27.11 11.15 7.14
CA GLY A 88 -25.77 10.87 7.69
C GLY A 88 -24.97 12.13 7.99
N GLY A 89 -25.43 12.97 8.91
CA GLY A 89 -24.80 14.23 9.34
C GLY A 89 -23.47 14.12 10.09
N THR A 90 -22.51 13.32 9.59
CA THR A 90 -21.16 13.19 10.16
C THR A 90 -20.16 14.13 9.48
N ARG A 91 -19.52 15.02 10.24
CA ARG A 91 -18.52 15.99 9.73
C ARG A 91 -17.20 15.38 9.27
N THR A 92 -16.90 14.12 9.62
CA THR A 92 -15.63 13.45 9.33
C THR A 92 -15.78 12.18 8.52
N ASP A 93 -14.80 11.84 7.70
CA ASP A 93 -14.72 10.53 7.05
C ASP A 93 -14.31 9.41 8.03
N PRO A 94 -14.86 8.19 7.87
CA PRO A 94 -14.41 7.02 8.62
C PRO A 94 -13.07 6.54 8.04
N VAL A 95 -12.00 7.21 8.48
CA VAL A 95 -10.59 6.91 8.24
C VAL A 95 -9.80 7.25 9.51
N VAL A 96 -8.81 6.43 9.86
CA VAL A 96 -7.88 6.67 10.98
C VAL A 96 -6.59 7.31 10.46
N LEU A 97 -6.09 8.36 11.10
CA LEU A 97 -4.74 8.87 10.87
C LEU A 97 -3.77 8.24 11.88
N VAL A 98 -2.74 7.54 11.41
CA VAL A 98 -1.78 6.82 12.25
C VAL A 98 -0.39 7.45 12.08
N PHE A 99 0.08 8.14 13.12
CA PHE A 99 1.42 8.70 13.19
C PHE A 99 2.40 7.67 13.76
N VAL A 100 3.37 7.28 12.93
CA VAL A 100 4.45 6.33 13.25
C VAL A 100 5.78 7.07 13.41
N GLU A 101 6.77 6.50 14.10
CA GLU A 101 8.14 7.04 14.13
C GLU A 101 8.93 6.65 12.87
N SER A 102 8.63 5.48 12.30
CA SER A 102 9.16 5.04 11.00
C SER A 102 8.20 4.07 10.31
N GLN A 103 8.38 3.84 9.00
CA GLN A 103 7.62 2.86 8.21
C GLN A 103 7.81 1.40 8.70
N TYR A 104 8.84 1.15 9.51
CA TYR A 104 9.23 -0.17 10.01
C TYR A 104 9.01 -0.33 11.52
N SER A 105 8.33 0.62 12.17
CA SER A 105 8.04 0.53 13.61
C SER A 105 7.12 -0.64 13.91
N GLN A 106 7.53 -1.51 14.85
CA GLN A 106 6.75 -2.69 15.23
C GLN A 106 5.36 -2.30 15.76
N LEU A 107 5.27 -1.27 16.61
CA LEU A 107 4.00 -0.83 17.18
C LEU A 107 3.08 -0.24 16.10
N GLY A 108 3.61 0.58 15.20
CA GLY A 108 2.87 1.06 14.03
C GLY A 108 2.33 -0.07 13.14
N GLN A 109 3.14 -1.12 12.92
CA GLN A 109 2.70 -2.31 12.17
C GLN A 109 1.66 -3.15 12.93
N GLU A 110 1.74 -3.27 14.26
CA GLU A 110 0.73 -3.95 15.09
C GLU A 110 -0.60 -3.17 15.11
N ILE A 111 -0.55 -1.84 15.24
CA ILE A 111 -1.71 -0.94 15.13
C ILE A 111 -2.38 -1.11 13.76
N VAL A 112 -1.60 -1.03 12.68
CA VAL A 112 -2.09 -1.20 11.30
C VAL A 112 -2.68 -2.60 11.10
N ALA A 113 -2.05 -3.66 11.58
CA ALA A 113 -2.56 -5.03 11.44
C ALA A 113 -3.93 -5.23 12.10
N ILE A 114 -4.19 -4.58 13.24
CA ILE A 114 -5.51 -4.61 13.90
C ILE A 114 -6.56 -3.85 13.06
N LEU A 115 -6.22 -2.66 12.55
CA LEU A 115 -7.12 -1.86 11.70
C LEU A 115 -7.45 -2.59 10.38
N GLU A 116 -6.45 -3.19 9.72
CA GLU A 116 -6.60 -4.00 8.51
C GLU A 116 -7.50 -5.23 8.73
N SER A 117 -7.36 -5.90 9.87
CA SER A 117 -8.20 -7.05 10.25
C SER A 117 -9.66 -6.62 10.49
N GLY A 118 -9.86 -5.50 11.19
CA GLY A 118 -11.17 -4.90 11.40
C GLY A 118 -11.79 -4.25 10.15
N ARG A 119 -11.09 -4.24 9.01
CA ARG A 119 -11.46 -3.57 7.75
C ARG A 119 -11.63 -2.05 7.89
N PHE A 120 -11.01 -1.44 8.89
CA PHE A 120 -11.06 0.01 9.10
C PHE A 120 -10.06 0.70 8.18
N ARG A 121 -10.52 1.71 7.42
CA ARG A 121 -9.64 2.51 6.56
C ARG A 121 -8.70 3.33 7.43
N TYR A 122 -7.44 3.42 7.04
CA TYR A 122 -6.42 4.20 7.73
C TYR A 122 -5.49 4.88 6.72
N ARG A 123 -4.70 5.84 7.21
CA ARG A 123 -3.55 6.44 6.52
C ARG A 123 -2.41 6.53 7.52
N THR A 124 -1.26 5.95 7.19
CA THR A 124 -0.03 6.12 7.95
C THR A 124 0.72 7.37 7.51
N GLU A 125 1.33 8.07 8.46
CA GLU A 125 2.25 9.19 8.23
C GLU A 125 3.42 9.10 9.21
N ILE A 126 4.60 9.53 8.77
CA ILE A 126 5.74 9.66 9.69
C ILE A 126 5.52 10.91 10.54
N SER A 127 5.66 10.77 11.86
CA SER A 127 5.45 11.83 12.84
C SER A 127 6.33 13.06 12.54
N PRO A 128 5.76 14.22 12.18
CA PRO A 128 6.57 15.37 11.80
C PRO A 128 7.27 15.98 13.03
N GLY A 129 8.60 15.87 13.08
CA GLY A 129 9.41 16.58 14.08
C GLY A 129 9.63 18.06 13.73
N LYS A 130 9.82 18.34 12.43
CA LYS A 130 9.74 19.67 11.79
C LYS A 130 9.32 19.43 10.33
N GLY A 131 8.07 19.71 9.99
CA GLY A 131 7.52 19.47 8.65
C GLY A 131 6.02 19.73 8.57
N ASP A 132 5.46 19.72 7.37
CA ASP A 132 4.05 20.03 7.15
C ASP A 132 3.15 18.85 7.58
N MET A 133 2.08 19.15 8.31
CA MET A 133 1.03 18.18 8.62
C MET A 133 0.24 17.75 7.36
N PRO A 134 -0.24 16.50 7.29
CA PRO A 134 -1.13 16.07 6.21
C PRO A 134 -2.42 16.90 6.22
N THR A 135 -2.99 17.21 5.05
CA THR A 135 -4.23 18.01 4.95
C THR A 135 -5.36 17.32 5.70
N LEU A 136 -5.82 17.92 6.82
CA LEU A 136 -6.80 17.32 7.74
C LEU A 136 -8.26 17.46 7.24
N THR A 137 -8.54 18.44 6.40
CA THR A 137 -9.86 18.70 5.81
C THR A 137 -9.85 18.60 4.28
N ASP A 138 -11.02 18.35 3.69
CA ASP A 138 -11.35 18.61 2.29
C ASP A 138 -12.61 19.48 2.27
N LYS A 139 -12.48 20.72 1.80
CA LYS A 139 -13.49 21.80 1.95
C LYS A 139 -13.89 21.94 3.43
N GLU A 140 -15.16 21.68 3.76
CA GLU A 140 -15.73 21.76 5.12
C GLU A 140 -15.80 20.40 5.85
N ARG A 141 -15.23 19.34 5.26
CA ARG A 141 -15.30 17.96 5.77
C ARG A 141 -13.95 17.52 6.32
N GLY A 142 -13.94 16.98 7.53
CA GLY A 142 -12.74 16.40 8.13
C GLY A 142 -12.43 15.03 7.50
N ARG A 143 -11.15 14.76 7.23
CA ARG A 143 -10.74 13.55 6.49
C ARG A 143 -10.46 12.34 7.38
N PHE A 144 -10.46 12.54 8.70
CA PHE A 144 -10.13 11.52 9.69
C PHE A 144 -11.10 11.58 10.88
N THR A 145 -11.57 10.43 11.37
CA THR A 145 -12.46 10.31 12.54
C THR A 145 -11.73 9.91 13.82
N LEU A 146 -10.43 9.58 13.73
CA LEU A 146 -9.57 9.17 14.84
C LEU A 146 -8.12 9.49 14.49
N VAL A 147 -7.33 9.93 15.46
CA VAL A 147 -5.86 10.05 15.34
C VAL A 147 -5.20 9.06 16.31
N ILE A 148 -4.12 8.43 15.89
CA ILE A 148 -3.33 7.50 16.71
C ILE A 148 -1.86 7.90 16.63
N TYR A 149 -1.19 8.01 17.78
CA TYR A 149 0.26 8.19 17.88
C TYR A 149 0.88 6.96 18.55
N GLU A 150 1.79 6.27 17.86
CA GLU A 150 2.57 5.17 18.47
C GLU A 150 3.57 5.66 19.53
N ASN A 151 3.86 6.97 19.53
CA ASN A 151 4.58 7.65 20.61
C ASN A 151 3.92 9.01 20.89
N ILE A 152 3.21 9.12 22.02
CA ILE A 152 2.53 10.34 22.45
C ILE A 152 3.49 11.53 22.65
N LEU A 153 4.79 11.28 22.87
CA LEU A 153 5.79 12.35 22.93
C LEU A 153 5.91 13.13 21.62
N LYS A 154 5.54 12.55 20.47
CA LYS A 154 5.53 13.28 19.19
C LYS A 154 4.44 14.35 19.19
N TYR A 155 3.22 14.00 19.59
CA TYR A 155 2.11 14.94 19.76
C TYR A 155 2.38 16.02 20.82
N VAL A 156 3.09 15.67 21.90
CA VAL A 156 3.47 16.59 22.98
C VAL A 156 4.60 17.54 22.58
N ASN A 157 5.44 17.15 21.62
CA ASN A 157 6.59 17.93 21.15
C ASN A 157 6.48 18.36 19.67
N LEU A 158 5.27 18.38 19.12
CA LEU A 158 4.96 19.15 17.91
C LEU A 158 5.35 20.62 18.12
N ASP A 159 5.70 21.31 17.04
CA ASP A 159 5.77 22.76 17.05
C ASP A 159 4.39 23.38 17.31
N ALA A 160 4.38 24.62 17.81
CA ALA A 160 3.14 25.27 18.26
C ALA A 160 2.08 25.39 17.14
N TRP A 161 2.48 25.59 15.89
CA TRP A 161 1.55 25.78 14.76
C TRP A 161 0.89 24.46 14.36
N ASN A 162 1.67 23.40 14.13
CA ASN A 162 1.13 22.08 13.84
C ASN A 162 0.30 21.52 15.01
N ARG A 163 0.67 21.85 16.26
CA ARG A 163 -0.08 21.47 17.44
C ARG A 163 -1.43 22.20 17.53
N GLU A 164 -1.46 23.52 17.37
CA GLU A 164 -2.69 24.31 17.36
C GLU A 164 -3.63 23.87 16.23
N LEU A 165 -3.09 23.63 15.03
CA LEU A 165 -3.85 23.13 13.88
C LEU A 165 -4.53 21.79 14.16
N LEU A 166 -3.82 20.84 14.79
CA LEU A 166 -4.35 19.53 15.13
C LEU A 166 -5.37 19.60 16.27
N ASP A 167 -5.06 20.33 17.35
CA ASP A 167 -5.96 20.45 18.50
C ASP A 167 -7.27 21.15 18.10
N LYS A 168 -7.19 22.21 17.28
CA LYS A 168 -8.37 22.85 16.69
C LYS A 168 -9.17 21.87 15.85
N TYR A 169 -8.54 21.07 15.00
CA TYR A 169 -9.23 20.05 14.19
C TYR A 169 -9.93 19.02 15.09
N CYS A 170 -9.27 18.55 16.14
CA CYS A 170 -9.86 17.62 17.11
C CYS A 170 -11.09 18.19 17.82
N VAL A 171 -11.06 19.46 18.26
CA VAL A 171 -12.20 20.11 18.91
C VAL A 171 -13.33 20.44 17.93
N GLU A 172 -13.04 20.96 16.74
CA GLU A 172 -14.04 21.40 15.74
C GLU A 172 -14.81 20.23 15.09
N TYR A 173 -14.14 19.08 14.93
CA TYR A 173 -14.68 17.89 14.28
C TYR A 173 -14.99 16.74 15.26
N GLY A 174 -14.67 16.87 16.56
CA GLY A 174 -14.93 15.85 17.58
C GLY A 174 -14.08 14.59 17.41
N VAL A 175 -12.78 14.76 17.13
CA VAL A 175 -11.85 13.66 16.82
C VAL A 175 -10.95 13.36 18.02
N GLY A 176 -11.09 12.15 18.57
CA GLY A 176 -10.26 11.67 19.67
C GLY A 176 -8.86 11.22 19.26
N ILE A 177 -7.99 11.04 20.27
CA ILE A 177 -6.58 10.62 20.09
C ILE A 177 -6.26 9.36 20.90
N ILE A 178 -5.73 8.32 20.26
CA ILE A 178 -5.06 7.21 20.98
C ILE A 178 -3.55 7.50 21.04
N GLY A 179 -2.96 7.38 22.22
CA GLY A 179 -1.53 7.56 22.44
C GLY A 179 -0.90 6.37 23.12
N PHE A 180 0.27 5.96 22.66
CA PHE A 180 1.12 5.00 23.35
C PHE A 180 2.34 5.71 23.96
N PHE A 181 2.75 5.28 25.14
CA PHE A 181 4.03 5.64 25.75
C PHE A 181 4.67 4.36 26.25
N LYS A 182 5.84 4.01 25.69
CA LYS A 182 6.67 2.91 26.17
C LYS A 182 7.96 3.50 26.74
N ALA A 183 8.39 3.02 27.90
CA ALA A 183 9.63 3.50 28.51
C ALA A 183 10.87 2.92 27.80
N ASN A 184 12.00 3.56 28.03
CA ASN A 184 13.32 3.14 27.60
C ASN A 184 14.38 3.59 28.62
N GLU A 185 15.64 3.21 28.41
CA GLU A 185 16.77 3.52 29.30
C GLU A 185 16.94 5.03 29.56
N ASN A 186 16.59 5.89 28.60
CA ASN A 186 16.64 7.34 28.70
C ASN A 186 15.37 7.98 29.29
N SER A 187 14.37 7.18 29.68
CA SER A 187 13.10 7.67 30.22
C SER A 187 13.23 7.99 31.71
N LEU A 188 12.87 9.21 32.09
CA LEU A 188 12.85 9.64 33.49
C LEU A 188 11.90 8.74 34.31
N LEU A 189 12.37 8.30 35.48
CA LEU A 189 11.62 7.46 36.42
C LEU A 189 10.29 8.10 36.83
N SER A 190 10.24 9.43 36.92
CA SER A 190 9.01 10.21 37.07
C SER A 190 9.11 11.53 36.32
N ALA A 191 8.09 11.89 35.54
CA ALA A 191 8.01 13.16 34.83
C ALA A 191 6.55 13.59 34.57
N GLN A 192 6.29 14.90 34.59
CA GLN A 192 5.00 15.42 34.11
C GLN A 192 4.97 15.44 32.58
N LEU A 193 3.87 14.97 31.99
CA LEU A 193 3.63 15.09 30.56
C LEU A 193 3.39 16.56 30.21
N LYS A 194 4.36 17.18 29.52
CA LYS A 194 4.38 18.60 29.17
C LYS A 194 3.04 19.08 28.59
N GLY A 195 2.42 20.05 29.26
CA GLY A 195 1.14 20.64 28.88
C GLY A 195 -0.12 19.93 29.42
N PHE A 196 0.03 18.85 30.20
CA PHE A 196 -1.08 18.07 30.76
C PHE A 196 -0.95 17.92 32.28
N PRO A 197 -2.06 17.84 33.04
CA PRO A 197 -2.05 17.54 34.47
C PRO A 197 -1.91 16.02 34.72
N LEU A 198 -0.91 15.41 34.08
CA LEU A 198 -0.67 13.97 34.04
C LEU A 198 0.82 13.68 34.27
N PHE A 199 1.11 12.78 35.19
CA PHE A 199 2.46 12.33 35.53
C PHE A 199 2.66 10.89 35.02
N LEU A 200 3.82 10.66 34.42
CA LEU A 200 4.30 9.37 33.97
C LEU A 200 5.33 8.86 34.97
N HIS A 201 5.21 7.60 35.39
CA HIS A 201 6.24 6.91 36.16
C HIS A 201 6.70 5.68 35.40
N SER A 202 7.99 5.61 35.07
CA SER A 202 8.54 4.81 33.96
C SER A 202 9.49 3.70 34.42
N ASN A 203 9.77 2.73 33.55
CA ASN A 203 10.70 1.60 33.79
C ASN A 203 10.31 0.77 35.03
N LEU A 204 9.03 0.36 35.07
CA LEU A 204 8.47 -0.47 36.14
C LEU A 204 8.21 -1.91 35.68
N GLY A 205 8.65 -2.89 36.46
CA GLY A 205 8.13 -4.24 36.40
C GLY A 205 6.72 -4.30 37.00
N LEU A 206 5.72 -4.75 36.23
CA LEU A 206 4.31 -4.85 36.67
C LEU A 206 3.80 -6.29 36.75
N LYS A 207 2.73 -6.50 37.54
CA LYS A 207 2.02 -7.79 37.73
C LYS A 207 0.55 -7.60 38.10
N ASP A 208 -0.23 -8.68 38.14
CA ASP A 208 -1.61 -8.74 38.67
C ASP A 208 -2.58 -7.71 38.04
N CYS A 209 -2.70 -7.71 36.71
CA CYS A 209 -3.46 -6.69 35.97
C CYS A 209 -4.98 -6.91 36.03
N THR A 210 -5.73 -5.84 36.24
CA THR A 210 -7.18 -5.82 36.47
C THR A 210 -7.85 -4.77 35.57
N VAL A 211 -8.98 -5.14 34.96
CA VAL A 211 -9.82 -4.24 34.15
C VAL A 211 -10.79 -3.47 35.06
N ASN A 212 -10.89 -2.14 34.92
CA ASN A 212 -11.82 -1.34 35.72
C ASN A 212 -13.29 -1.50 35.23
N PRO A 213 -14.19 -2.15 36.01
CA PRO A 213 -15.59 -2.37 35.61
C PRO A 213 -16.41 -1.09 35.40
N LYS A 214 -15.93 0.06 35.88
CA LYS A 214 -16.62 1.36 35.76
C LYS A 214 -16.25 2.14 34.49
N SER A 215 -15.24 1.70 33.72
CA SER A 215 -14.80 2.45 32.53
C SER A 215 -15.85 2.38 31.41
N PRO A 216 -16.38 3.53 30.92
CA PRO A 216 -17.36 3.57 29.83
C PRO A 216 -16.77 3.24 28.45
N LEU A 217 -15.44 3.08 28.35
CA LEU A 217 -14.74 2.64 27.14
C LEU A 217 -15.03 1.17 26.83
N LEU A 218 -15.25 0.33 27.84
CA LEU A 218 -15.36 -1.12 27.67
C LEU A 218 -16.63 -1.50 26.89
N PHE A 219 -16.47 -2.31 25.84
CA PHE A 219 -17.57 -2.76 24.99
C PHE A 219 -17.44 -4.23 24.62
N ILE A 220 -16.28 -4.64 24.11
CA ILE A 220 -15.90 -6.02 23.89
C ILE A 220 -15.21 -6.59 25.14
N THR A 221 -14.39 -5.81 25.84
CA THR A 221 -13.68 -6.24 27.06
C THR A 221 -14.68 -6.51 28.20
N ARG A 222 -14.52 -7.63 28.94
CA ARG A 222 -15.15 -7.82 30.26
C ARG A 222 -14.20 -7.46 31.38
N SER A 223 -14.74 -6.83 32.42
CA SER A 223 -14.14 -6.87 33.75
C SER A 223 -14.36 -8.25 34.39
N GLY A 224 -13.31 -9.06 34.45
CA GLY A 224 -13.29 -10.38 35.07
C GLY A 224 -12.50 -10.41 36.38
N GLN A 225 -11.93 -11.56 36.72
CA GLN A 225 -10.90 -11.64 37.76
C GLN A 225 -9.58 -10.96 37.30
N PRO A 226 -8.70 -10.54 38.22
CA PRO A 226 -7.35 -10.10 37.87
C PRO A 226 -6.60 -11.18 37.09
N LEU A 227 -5.83 -10.79 36.08
CA LEU A 227 -4.86 -11.64 35.41
C LEU A 227 -3.63 -11.78 36.33
N PRO A 228 -3.38 -12.95 36.94
CA PRO A 228 -2.33 -13.10 37.95
C PRO A 228 -0.94 -13.20 37.31
N GLY A 229 0.08 -12.76 38.04
CA GLY A 229 1.48 -12.93 37.63
C GLY A 229 2.05 -11.75 36.85
N PRO A 230 3.32 -11.84 36.41
CA PRO A 230 4.07 -10.72 35.81
C PRO A 230 3.53 -10.36 34.42
N LEU A 231 3.59 -9.07 34.10
CA LEU A 231 3.38 -8.57 32.74
C LEU A 231 4.68 -8.70 31.90
N PRO A 232 4.60 -8.70 30.56
CA PRO A 232 5.79 -8.81 29.72
C PRO A 232 6.72 -7.60 29.87
N GLY A 233 7.94 -7.84 30.35
CA GLY A 233 9.00 -6.83 30.48
C GLY A 233 8.81 -5.82 31.62
N ASP A 234 9.86 -5.05 31.87
CA ASP A 234 9.94 -4.05 32.96
C ASP A 234 10.01 -2.60 32.43
N ASP A 235 9.70 -2.42 31.15
CA ASP A 235 9.69 -1.14 30.42
C ASP A 235 8.31 -0.45 30.44
N TRP A 236 7.50 -0.75 31.45
CA TRP A 236 6.16 -0.18 31.63
C TRP A 236 6.21 1.23 32.21
N THR A 237 5.17 1.97 31.88
CA THR A 237 4.83 3.26 32.46
C THR A 237 3.45 3.19 33.11
N VAL A 238 3.27 3.87 34.24
CA VAL A 238 1.97 4.07 34.88
C VAL A 238 1.62 5.56 34.94
N PHE A 239 0.33 5.84 34.91
CA PHE A 239 -0.23 7.19 34.86
C PHE A 239 -0.76 7.62 36.23
N GLN A 240 -0.36 8.80 36.69
CA GLN A 240 -0.91 9.45 37.89
C GLN A 240 -1.45 10.83 37.53
N SER A 241 -2.65 11.17 38.03
CA SER A 241 -3.32 12.44 37.77
C SER A 241 -3.83 13.04 39.08
N ASN A 242 -3.83 14.37 39.18
CA ASN A 242 -4.60 15.13 40.17
C ASN A 242 -5.86 15.78 39.58
N HIS A 243 -6.12 15.62 38.28
CA HIS A 243 -7.24 16.18 37.54
C HIS A 243 -8.27 15.10 37.14
N SER A 244 -9.55 15.41 37.33
CA SER A 244 -10.67 14.46 37.16
C SER A 244 -10.99 14.06 35.70
N THR A 245 -10.29 14.62 34.72
CA THR A 245 -10.42 14.18 33.31
C THR A 245 -9.87 12.78 33.06
N TYR A 246 -8.92 12.32 33.89
CA TYR A 246 -8.23 11.04 33.69
C TYR A 246 -8.85 9.94 34.57
N GLU A 247 -9.42 8.92 33.93
CA GLU A 247 -9.98 7.75 34.61
C GLU A 247 -9.22 6.47 34.23
N PRO A 248 -8.96 5.55 35.19
CA PRO A 248 -8.24 4.31 34.90
C PRO A 248 -9.08 3.30 34.11
N VAL A 249 -8.46 2.66 33.13
CA VAL A 249 -9.07 1.59 32.31
C VAL A 249 -8.46 0.23 32.71
N LEU A 250 -7.12 0.16 32.76
CA LEU A 250 -6.37 -0.98 33.30
C LEU A 250 -5.55 -0.57 34.52
N LEU A 251 -5.46 -1.46 35.49
CA LEU A 251 -4.85 -1.28 36.80
C LEU A 251 -3.94 -2.47 37.13
N ALA A 252 -2.69 -2.23 37.53
CA ALA A 252 -1.71 -3.28 37.85
C ALA A 252 -0.96 -2.99 39.17
N LYS A 253 -0.19 -3.96 39.67
CA LYS A 253 0.70 -3.81 40.84
C LYS A 253 2.16 -3.78 40.39
N THR A 254 3.05 -3.20 41.19
CA THR A 254 4.51 -3.34 40.98
C THR A 254 4.97 -4.76 41.30
N GLN A 255 6.03 -5.21 40.63
CA GLN A 255 6.70 -6.46 40.97
C GLN A 255 7.48 -6.34 42.28
N SER A 256 8.29 -5.29 42.43
CA SER A 256 9.09 -4.99 43.63
C SER A 256 8.37 -4.05 44.62
N ALA A 257 8.84 -4.03 45.86
CA ALA A 257 8.38 -3.10 46.91
C ALA A 257 9.18 -1.78 46.90
N GLU A 258 10.41 -1.78 46.41
CA GLU A 258 11.31 -0.61 46.42
C GLU A 258 10.79 0.52 45.53
N SER A 259 10.17 0.19 44.39
CA SER A 259 9.48 1.16 43.52
C SER A 259 8.28 1.85 44.20
N ILE A 260 7.74 1.33 45.29
CA ILE A 260 6.62 1.93 46.02
C ILE A 260 7.11 3.11 46.88
N ALA A 261 8.38 3.11 47.30
CA ALA A 261 8.94 4.13 48.19
C ALA A 261 8.93 5.55 47.59
N SER A 262 8.91 5.69 46.27
CA SER A 262 8.79 6.97 45.57
C SER A 262 7.35 7.49 45.41
N MET A 263 6.34 6.64 45.63
CA MET A 263 4.94 6.93 45.28
C MET A 263 4.02 7.23 46.48
N GLY A 264 4.51 7.08 47.71
CA GLY A 264 3.73 7.28 48.94
C GLY A 264 2.89 6.06 49.36
N GLN A 265 2.28 6.13 50.55
CA GLN A 265 1.78 4.97 51.30
C GLN A 265 0.53 4.23 50.73
N ASN A 266 0.08 4.53 49.51
CA ASN A 266 -1.07 3.84 48.90
C ASN A 266 -0.66 2.57 48.12
N ALA A 267 -0.33 1.51 48.83
CA ALA A 267 -0.15 0.18 48.27
C ALA A 267 -1.51 -0.41 47.82
N ALA A 268 -1.88 -0.21 46.55
CA ALA A 268 -3.13 -0.75 45.99
C ALA A 268 -2.99 -1.19 44.51
N LEU A 269 -3.20 -0.25 43.57
CA LEU A 269 -3.28 -0.49 42.13
C LEU A 269 -2.86 0.78 41.37
N LEU A 270 -2.06 0.62 40.31
CA LEU A 270 -1.50 1.70 39.49
C LEU A 270 -2.09 1.67 38.06
N PRO A 271 -2.55 2.80 37.49
CA PRO A 271 -3.12 2.82 36.13
C PRO A 271 -2.07 2.59 35.03
N SER A 272 -2.19 1.48 34.29
CA SER A 272 -1.35 1.20 33.10
C SER A 272 -2.02 1.61 31.78
N VAL A 273 -3.33 1.86 31.80
CA VAL A 273 -4.08 2.51 30.70
C VAL A 273 -5.09 3.47 31.32
N VAL A 274 -5.16 4.70 30.79
CA VAL A 274 -6.14 5.72 31.21
C VAL A 274 -6.93 6.26 30.03
N GLN A 275 -8.19 6.65 30.27
CA GLN A 275 -8.98 7.48 29.36
C GLN A 275 -8.92 8.93 29.81
N ASP A 276 -8.88 9.86 28.85
CA ASP A 276 -9.03 11.30 29.04
C ASP A 276 -10.41 11.70 28.53
N LEU A 277 -11.25 12.22 29.43
CA LEU A 277 -12.60 12.68 29.12
C LEU A 277 -12.60 14.02 28.33
N GLY A 278 -11.45 14.66 28.15
CA GLY A 278 -11.32 15.94 27.45
C GLY A 278 -11.78 17.15 28.28
N LEU A 279 -11.92 17.03 29.59
CA LEU A 279 -12.36 18.13 30.47
C LEU A 279 -11.31 19.24 30.65
N HIS A 280 -10.07 19.00 30.24
CA HIS A 280 -8.97 19.96 30.30
C HIS A 280 -8.87 20.86 29.05
N ASP A 281 -9.07 20.31 27.86
CA ASP A 281 -8.82 20.99 26.57
C ASP A 281 -9.82 20.65 25.44
N GLY A 282 -10.89 19.91 25.75
CA GLY A 282 -11.95 19.54 24.80
C GLY A 282 -11.64 18.29 23.96
N ILE A 283 -10.50 17.63 24.12
CA ILE A 283 -10.07 16.50 23.28
C ILE A 283 -10.08 15.20 24.08
N GLN A 284 -10.91 14.23 23.67
CA GLN A 284 -10.95 12.91 24.30
C GLN A 284 -9.76 12.04 23.88
N ARG A 285 -9.17 11.30 24.81
CA ARG A 285 -7.98 10.48 24.55
C ARG A 285 -8.03 9.12 25.25
N VAL A 286 -7.20 8.18 24.79
CA VAL A 286 -6.86 6.95 25.52
C VAL A 286 -5.36 6.75 25.46
N LEU A 287 -4.72 6.58 26.62
CA LEU A 287 -3.27 6.52 26.77
C LEU A 287 -2.84 5.16 27.34
N PHE A 288 -1.92 4.49 26.64
CA PHE A 288 -1.37 3.18 26.99
C PHE A 288 0.07 3.30 27.49
N GLY A 289 0.38 2.70 28.63
CA GLY A 289 1.69 2.77 29.30
C GLY A 289 2.71 1.70 28.86
N ASN A 290 2.39 0.91 27.83
CA ASN A 290 3.33 0.10 27.07
C ASN A 290 2.72 -0.17 25.67
N ASN A 291 3.44 -0.88 24.81
CA ASN A 291 3.02 -1.25 23.45
C ASN A 291 1.88 -2.31 23.43
N LEU A 292 1.59 -2.86 22.24
CA LEU A 292 0.53 -3.85 22.02
C LEU A 292 0.96 -5.32 22.20
N VAL A 293 2.19 -5.61 22.66
CA VAL A 293 2.65 -7.00 22.89
C VAL A 293 1.81 -7.69 23.97
N PHE A 294 1.37 -6.96 24.99
CA PHE A 294 0.44 -7.48 25.99
C PHE A 294 -0.98 -7.61 25.40
N TRP A 295 -1.52 -8.83 25.34
CA TRP A 295 -2.78 -9.12 24.65
C TRP A 295 -3.99 -8.31 25.15
N LEU A 296 -4.03 -7.95 26.44
CA LEU A 296 -5.13 -7.15 26.99
C LEU A 296 -5.05 -5.69 26.52
N HIS A 297 -3.87 -5.16 26.17
CA HIS A 297 -3.77 -3.89 25.44
C HIS A 297 -4.38 -4.00 24.04
N LYS A 298 -4.18 -5.11 23.31
CA LYS A 298 -4.84 -5.34 22.00
C LYS A 298 -6.37 -5.32 22.13
N LEU A 299 -6.91 -5.94 23.19
CA LEU A 299 -8.34 -5.98 23.47
C LEU A 299 -8.91 -4.59 23.83
N VAL A 300 -8.27 -3.87 24.77
CA VAL A 300 -8.67 -2.51 25.17
C VAL A 300 -8.45 -1.49 24.04
N PHE A 301 -7.49 -1.70 23.14
CA PHE A 301 -7.28 -0.87 21.96
C PHE A 301 -8.45 -0.96 20.96
N VAL A 302 -9.02 -2.15 20.73
CA VAL A 302 -10.22 -2.29 19.88
C VAL A 302 -11.41 -1.54 20.50
N ASP A 303 -11.56 -1.60 21.82
CA ASP A 303 -12.58 -0.83 22.54
C ASP A 303 -12.32 0.69 22.50
N ALA A 304 -11.06 1.13 22.59
CA ALA A 304 -10.67 2.54 22.46
C ALA A 304 -11.01 3.11 21.07
N VAL A 305 -10.75 2.36 20.00
CA VAL A 305 -11.13 2.72 18.62
C VAL A 305 -12.65 2.79 18.48
N ALA A 306 -13.40 1.84 19.08
CA ALA A 306 -14.86 1.85 19.07
C ALA A 306 -15.43 3.02 19.89
N PHE A 307 -14.86 3.35 21.04
CA PHE A 307 -15.30 4.42 21.93
C PHE A 307 -15.08 5.81 21.31
N LEU A 308 -13.83 6.15 20.98
CA LEU A 308 -13.46 7.47 20.45
C LEU A 308 -14.05 7.79 19.07
N THR A 309 -14.58 6.80 18.35
CA THR A 309 -15.27 7.01 17.06
C THR A 309 -16.80 7.00 17.17
N GLY A 310 -17.37 6.97 18.38
CA GLY A 310 -18.83 6.86 18.56
C GLY A 310 -19.40 5.57 17.94
N LYS A 311 -18.62 4.48 18.01
CA LYS A 311 -18.85 3.17 17.39
C LYS A 311 -18.89 3.14 15.86
N ARG A 312 -18.51 4.23 15.17
CA ARG A 312 -18.40 4.27 13.70
C ARG A 312 -17.33 3.32 13.16
N LEU A 313 -16.23 3.13 13.90
CA LEU A 313 -15.24 2.07 13.65
C LEU A 313 -15.36 1.01 14.76
N SER A 314 -16.37 0.15 14.66
CA SER A 314 -16.57 -0.96 15.59
C SER A 314 -17.08 -2.21 14.87
N LEU A 315 -16.89 -3.36 15.50
CA LEU A 315 -17.47 -4.64 15.08
C LEU A 315 -18.66 -4.98 15.97
N SER A 316 -19.61 -5.77 15.45
CA SER A 316 -20.68 -6.38 16.26
C SER A 316 -20.10 -7.21 17.41
N LEU A 317 -20.90 -7.52 18.44
CA LEU A 317 -20.54 -8.54 19.45
C LEU A 317 -20.78 -9.97 18.96
N GLU A 318 -21.51 -10.19 17.85
CA GLU A 318 -21.70 -11.51 17.27
C GLU A 318 -20.40 -12.07 16.68
N ARG A 319 -20.08 -13.34 16.97
CA ARG A 319 -19.03 -14.11 16.30
C ARG A 319 -19.58 -15.41 15.76
N TYR A 320 -19.27 -15.70 14.51
CA TYR A 320 -19.67 -16.94 13.85
C TYR A 320 -18.46 -17.85 13.68
N ILE A 321 -18.49 -19.01 14.33
CA ILE A 321 -17.43 -20.01 14.25
C ILE A 321 -17.93 -21.28 13.56
N LEU A 322 -17.12 -21.79 12.63
CA LEU A 322 -17.26 -23.11 12.02
C LEU A 322 -15.91 -23.82 12.13
N VAL A 323 -15.93 -25.09 12.51
CA VAL A 323 -14.72 -25.92 12.56
C VAL A 323 -14.90 -27.06 11.57
N ASP A 324 -14.11 -26.99 10.50
CA ASP A 324 -14.05 -28.04 9.49
C ASP A 324 -12.92 -29.01 9.85
N ILE A 325 -13.22 -30.31 9.81
CA ILE A 325 -12.29 -31.42 10.00
C ILE A 325 -12.10 -32.08 8.64
N ASP A 326 -11.02 -31.74 7.94
CA ASP A 326 -10.61 -32.37 6.69
C ASP A 326 -10.02 -33.78 6.94
N ASP A 327 -9.69 -34.49 5.88
CA ASP A 327 -9.01 -35.80 5.92
C ASP A 327 -9.76 -36.92 6.67
N ILE A 328 -11.09 -36.85 6.78
CA ILE A 328 -11.89 -37.95 7.31
C ILE A 328 -11.70 -39.19 6.41
N PHE A 329 -11.29 -40.28 7.06
CA PHE A 329 -10.76 -41.53 6.51
C PHE A 329 -9.36 -41.48 5.85
N VAL A 330 -8.75 -40.32 5.59
CA VAL A 330 -7.46 -40.22 4.84
C VAL A 330 -6.23 -40.56 5.70
N GLY A 331 -6.32 -40.43 7.03
CA GLY A 331 -5.20 -40.59 7.96
C GLY A 331 -4.48 -41.94 7.86
N LYS A 332 -3.16 -41.96 8.07
CA LYS A 332 -2.38 -43.21 8.11
C LYS A 332 -2.69 -44.00 9.38
N GLU A 333 -2.50 -45.31 9.35
CA GLU A 333 -2.44 -46.18 10.53
C GLU A 333 -1.61 -45.54 11.67
N GLY A 334 -2.15 -45.58 12.89
CA GLY A 334 -1.59 -44.93 14.08
C GLY A 334 -1.86 -43.42 14.20
N THR A 335 -2.51 -42.80 13.22
CA THR A 335 -2.86 -41.36 13.23
C THR A 335 -4.36 -41.08 13.14
N ARG A 336 -5.20 -42.12 13.13
CA ARG A 336 -6.66 -41.98 13.00
C ARG A 336 -7.34 -41.86 14.37
N MET A 337 -8.64 -41.55 14.37
CA MET A 337 -9.45 -41.53 15.58
C MET A 337 -9.84 -42.96 15.96
N LYS A 338 -9.65 -43.33 17.22
CA LYS A 338 -10.16 -44.59 17.78
C LYS A 338 -11.55 -44.40 18.39
N VAL A 339 -12.22 -45.49 18.76
CA VAL A 339 -13.51 -45.50 19.48
C VAL A 339 -13.59 -44.49 20.67
N PRO A 340 -12.55 -44.32 21.51
CA PRO A 340 -12.58 -43.31 22.59
C PRO A 340 -12.53 -41.86 22.10
N ASP A 341 -11.92 -41.61 20.93
CA ASP A 341 -11.71 -40.27 20.37
C ASP A 341 -13.00 -39.74 19.73
N VAL A 342 -13.70 -40.60 18.98
CA VAL A 342 -15.03 -40.29 18.40
C VAL A 342 -16.06 -40.00 19.51
N LYS A 343 -15.97 -40.68 20.66
CA LYS A 343 -16.78 -40.39 21.85
C LYS A 343 -16.44 -39.02 22.44
N ALA A 344 -15.15 -38.69 22.60
CA ALA A 344 -14.70 -37.40 23.09
C ALA A 344 -15.06 -36.23 22.14
N LEU A 345 -15.06 -36.47 20.82
CA LEU A 345 -15.51 -35.52 19.79
C LEU A 345 -17.00 -35.14 19.99
N LEU A 346 -17.86 -36.14 20.21
CA LEU A 346 -19.30 -35.92 20.48
C LEU A 346 -19.56 -35.27 21.84
N GLU A 347 -18.82 -35.66 22.88
CA GLU A 347 -18.91 -35.06 24.21
C GLU A 347 -18.50 -33.58 24.18
N THR A 348 -17.35 -33.28 23.57
CA THR A 348 -16.88 -31.89 23.38
C THR A 348 -17.83 -31.09 22.50
N GLN A 349 -18.44 -31.69 21.46
CA GLN A 349 -19.48 -31.03 20.67
C GLN A 349 -20.69 -30.63 21.52
N ARG A 350 -21.14 -31.49 22.44
CA ARG A 350 -22.25 -31.20 23.36
C ARG A 350 -21.89 -30.13 24.38
N GLU A 351 -20.67 -30.14 24.90
CA GLU A 351 -20.16 -29.10 25.81
C GLU A 351 -20.00 -27.74 25.11
N LEU A 352 -19.50 -27.73 23.88
CA LEU A 352 -19.41 -26.50 23.07
C LEU A 352 -20.79 -25.95 22.70
N ARG A 353 -21.80 -26.80 22.49
CA ARG A 353 -23.20 -26.39 22.24
C ARG A 353 -23.82 -25.57 23.38
N THR A 354 -23.35 -25.67 24.63
CA THR A 354 -23.86 -24.83 25.74
C THR A 354 -23.29 -23.40 25.73
N HIS A 355 -22.12 -23.23 25.11
CA HIS A 355 -21.35 -21.98 25.06
C HIS A 355 -21.40 -21.29 23.69
N VAL A 356 -21.68 -22.06 22.64
CA VAL A 356 -21.74 -21.67 21.23
C VAL A 356 -22.99 -22.32 20.61
N PRO A 357 -24.12 -21.62 20.50
CA PRO A 357 -25.37 -22.21 20.01
C PRO A 357 -25.22 -22.81 18.61
N ASN A 358 -25.85 -23.98 18.42
CA ASN A 358 -25.81 -24.81 17.21
C ASN A 358 -24.41 -25.35 16.83
N PHE A 359 -23.39 -25.23 17.69
CA PHE A 359 -22.05 -25.74 17.38
C PHE A 359 -22.07 -27.19 16.91
N THR A 360 -21.51 -27.43 15.72
CA THR A 360 -21.49 -28.74 15.07
C THR A 360 -20.21 -28.83 14.25
N PHE A 361 -19.42 -29.88 14.45
CA PHE A 361 -18.25 -30.16 13.62
C PHE A 361 -18.68 -30.57 12.21
N ASN A 362 -17.90 -30.15 11.23
CA ASN A 362 -18.18 -30.31 9.81
C ASN A 362 -17.09 -31.20 9.18
N LEU A 363 -17.46 -32.38 8.67
CA LEU A 363 -16.55 -33.49 8.40
C LEU A 363 -16.29 -33.65 6.88
N GLY A 364 -15.04 -33.46 6.49
CA GLY A 364 -14.55 -33.53 5.11
C GLY A 364 -14.02 -34.91 4.75
N PHE A 365 -14.77 -35.70 3.98
CA PHE A 365 -14.49 -37.13 3.78
C PHE A 365 -13.99 -37.53 2.39
N SER A 366 -13.10 -38.53 2.37
CA SER A 366 -12.62 -39.25 1.18
C SER A 366 -12.81 -40.75 1.36
N GLY A 367 -13.95 -41.27 0.90
CA GLY A 367 -14.41 -42.65 1.20
C GLY A 367 -13.53 -43.79 0.68
N LYS A 368 -12.53 -43.50 -0.18
CA LYS A 368 -11.58 -44.51 -0.69
C LYS A 368 -10.72 -45.14 0.42
N PHE A 369 -10.51 -44.40 1.50
CA PHE A 369 -9.61 -44.75 2.59
C PHE A 369 -10.38 -45.17 3.86
N PHE A 370 -11.69 -45.42 3.75
CA PHE A 370 -12.48 -46.07 4.80
C PHE A 370 -11.97 -47.50 5.00
N HIS A 371 -11.86 -47.95 6.26
CA HIS A 371 -11.21 -49.21 6.65
C HIS A 371 -9.79 -49.35 6.07
N ALA A 372 -8.89 -48.48 6.54
CA ALA A 372 -7.50 -48.42 6.11
C ALA A 372 -6.53 -48.06 7.27
N GLY A 373 -6.96 -48.27 8.51
CA GLY A 373 -6.15 -48.17 9.71
C GLY A 373 -5.82 -49.53 10.30
N SER A 374 -5.63 -49.55 11.61
CA SER A 374 -5.65 -50.74 12.45
C SER A 374 -7.08 -51.06 12.93
N ASP A 375 -7.36 -52.30 13.39
CA ASP A 375 -8.68 -52.73 13.88
C ASP A 375 -9.34 -51.72 14.87
N ASP A 376 -8.55 -51.15 15.78
CA ASP A 376 -8.93 -50.13 16.76
C ASP A 376 -9.41 -48.79 16.13
N GLU A 377 -8.84 -48.43 14.98
CA GLU A 377 -9.10 -47.21 14.22
C GLU A 377 -10.27 -47.41 13.25
N ASP A 378 -10.37 -48.60 12.64
CA ASP A 378 -11.47 -48.95 11.74
C ASP A 378 -12.79 -49.12 12.52
N LEU A 379 -12.74 -49.64 13.76
CA LEU A 379 -13.85 -49.53 14.72
C LEU A 379 -14.18 -48.07 15.12
N GLY A 380 -13.21 -47.17 15.00
CA GLY A 380 -13.41 -45.72 15.15
C GLY A 380 -14.19 -45.13 13.97
N ASP A 381 -13.81 -45.49 12.74
CA ASP A 381 -14.52 -45.10 11.51
C ASP A 381 -15.97 -45.60 11.49
N ASP A 382 -16.20 -46.87 11.87
CA ASP A 382 -17.55 -47.44 12.02
C ASP A 382 -18.39 -46.66 13.04
N LEU A 383 -17.80 -46.34 14.20
CA LEU A 383 -18.49 -45.57 15.22
C LEU A 383 -18.81 -44.15 14.73
N LEU A 384 -17.91 -43.53 13.96
CA LEU A 384 -18.13 -42.20 13.36
C LEU A 384 -19.32 -42.23 12.38
N LEU A 385 -19.42 -43.29 11.56
CA LEU A 385 -20.56 -43.49 10.65
C LEU A 385 -21.87 -43.77 11.40
N SER A 386 -21.83 -44.48 12.54
CA SER A 386 -23.02 -44.67 13.38
C SER A 386 -23.65 -43.35 13.87
N TYR A 387 -22.86 -42.28 13.91
CA TYR A 387 -23.25 -40.93 14.34
C TYR A 387 -23.39 -39.90 13.20
N VAL A 388 -23.56 -40.33 11.93
CA VAL A 388 -23.70 -39.43 10.76
C VAL A 388 -24.66 -38.25 10.98
N LYS A 389 -25.76 -38.44 11.71
CA LYS A 389 -26.79 -37.39 11.97
C LYS A 389 -26.39 -36.34 13.03
N GLU A 390 -25.36 -36.57 13.83
CA GLU A 390 -24.87 -35.63 14.86
C GLU A 390 -23.91 -34.57 14.29
N PHE A 391 -23.42 -34.78 13.08
CA PHE A 391 -22.38 -33.99 12.41
C PHE A 391 -22.88 -33.37 11.10
N TRP A 392 -22.18 -32.35 10.62
CA TRP A 392 -22.28 -31.91 9.23
C TRP A 392 -21.19 -32.57 8.38
N TRP A 393 -21.41 -32.70 7.08
CA TRP A 393 -20.53 -33.45 6.19
C TRP A 393 -20.34 -32.71 4.86
N PHE A 394 -19.14 -32.82 4.29
CA PHE A 394 -18.82 -32.32 2.95
C PHE A 394 -17.84 -33.24 2.21
N PRO A 395 -17.91 -33.33 0.87
CA PRO A 395 -17.00 -34.16 0.10
C PRO A 395 -15.61 -33.53 0.00
N HIS A 396 -14.56 -34.33 0.25
CA HIS A 396 -13.15 -33.93 0.11
C HIS A 396 -12.44 -34.68 -1.03
N MET A 397 -13.17 -34.96 -2.12
CA MET A 397 -12.81 -35.86 -3.23
C MET A 397 -12.67 -37.35 -2.83
N TRP A 398 -12.82 -38.27 -3.78
CA TRP A 398 -12.72 -39.72 -3.52
C TRP A 398 -11.33 -40.16 -3.07
N SER A 399 -10.30 -39.84 -3.87
CA SER A 399 -8.92 -40.29 -3.66
C SER A 399 -8.04 -39.26 -2.93
N HIS A 400 -8.61 -38.26 -2.23
CA HIS A 400 -7.90 -37.07 -1.73
C HIS A 400 -6.98 -36.40 -2.80
N MET A 401 -7.43 -36.38 -4.06
CA MET A 401 -6.64 -35.85 -5.19
C MET A 401 -6.91 -34.36 -5.41
N GLN A 402 -5.83 -33.60 -5.59
CA GLN A 402 -5.84 -32.16 -5.82
C GLN A 402 -6.42 -31.82 -7.22
N PRO A 403 -7.49 -31.00 -7.33
CA PRO A 403 -8.17 -30.77 -8.61
C PRO A 403 -7.31 -30.23 -9.76
N HIS A 404 -6.29 -29.41 -9.49
CA HIS A 404 -5.43 -28.84 -10.55
C HIS A 404 -4.64 -29.88 -11.37
N LEU A 405 -4.58 -31.13 -10.90
CA LEU A 405 -3.95 -32.26 -11.60
C LEU A 405 -4.87 -32.91 -12.65
N PHE A 406 -6.13 -32.47 -12.76
CA PHE A 406 -7.10 -33.00 -13.72
C PHE A 406 -7.35 -32.00 -14.85
N HIS A 407 -6.99 -32.39 -16.06
CA HIS A 407 -7.22 -31.56 -17.26
C HIS A 407 -8.66 -31.73 -17.79
N ASN A 408 -9.21 -32.94 -17.68
CA ASN A 408 -10.54 -33.31 -18.15
C ASN A 408 -11.59 -33.28 -17.02
N GLN A 409 -12.63 -32.46 -17.19
CA GLN A 409 -13.75 -32.33 -16.26
C GLN A 409 -14.50 -33.65 -16.00
N SER A 410 -14.61 -34.54 -16.99
CA SER A 410 -15.33 -35.82 -16.84
C SER A 410 -14.65 -36.72 -15.83
N VAL A 411 -13.32 -36.87 -15.90
CA VAL A 411 -12.53 -37.69 -14.95
C VAL A 411 -12.62 -37.12 -13.53
N LEU A 412 -12.60 -35.78 -13.41
CA LEU A 412 -12.80 -35.11 -12.12
C LEU A 412 -14.22 -35.35 -11.56
N ALA A 413 -15.24 -35.34 -12.42
CA ALA A 413 -16.63 -35.65 -12.05
C ALA A 413 -16.84 -37.13 -11.70
N GLU A 414 -16.15 -38.07 -12.36
CA GLU A 414 -16.15 -39.51 -12.03
C GLU A 414 -15.57 -39.74 -10.63
N GLN A 415 -14.43 -39.11 -10.29
CA GLN A 415 -13.89 -39.15 -8.92
C GLN A 415 -14.87 -38.53 -7.90
N MET A 416 -15.62 -37.49 -8.26
CA MET A 416 -16.67 -36.95 -7.39
C MET A 416 -17.88 -37.89 -7.24
N LEU A 417 -18.25 -38.62 -8.29
CA LEU A 417 -19.36 -39.58 -8.29
C LEU A 417 -19.06 -40.81 -7.42
N LEU A 418 -17.82 -41.31 -7.42
CA LEU A 418 -17.40 -42.39 -6.51
C LEU A 418 -17.57 -42.00 -5.04
N ASN A 419 -17.10 -40.80 -4.65
CA ASN A 419 -17.29 -40.29 -3.28
C ASN A 419 -18.78 -40.06 -2.95
N LYS A 420 -19.61 -39.74 -3.95
CA LYS A 420 -21.06 -39.56 -3.78
C LYS A 420 -21.80 -40.89 -3.63
N LYS A 421 -21.36 -41.94 -4.32
CA LYS A 421 -21.88 -43.31 -4.16
C LYS A 421 -21.60 -43.83 -2.75
N PHE A 422 -20.36 -43.74 -2.30
CA PHE A 422 -19.96 -44.08 -0.92
C PHE A 422 -20.80 -43.32 0.12
N ALA A 423 -21.03 -42.02 -0.09
CA ALA A 423 -21.86 -41.21 0.80
C ALA A 423 -23.31 -41.71 0.86
N MET A 424 -23.91 -42.09 -0.27
CA MET A 424 -25.26 -42.66 -0.32
C MET A 424 -25.34 -44.03 0.36
N GLU A 425 -24.34 -44.88 0.16
CA GLU A 425 -24.25 -46.23 0.75
C GLU A 425 -24.15 -46.18 2.28
N HIS A 426 -23.47 -45.18 2.85
CA HIS A 426 -23.30 -44.99 4.29
C HIS A 426 -24.25 -43.91 4.87
N GLY A 427 -25.26 -43.47 4.12
CA GLY A 427 -26.28 -42.52 4.60
C GLY A 427 -25.83 -41.08 4.85
N ILE A 428 -24.62 -40.70 4.43
CA ILE A 428 -24.03 -39.37 4.58
C ILE A 428 -24.81 -38.33 3.73
N PRO A 429 -25.23 -37.17 4.30
CA PRO A 429 -26.00 -36.16 3.58
C PRO A 429 -25.31 -35.59 2.32
N THR A 430 -25.84 -35.89 1.13
CA THR A 430 -25.25 -35.44 -0.15
C THR A 430 -25.75 -34.08 -0.67
N ASN A 431 -26.56 -33.36 0.12
CA ASN A 431 -27.27 -32.13 -0.26
C ASN A 431 -26.87 -30.87 0.55
N MET A 432 -25.82 -30.95 1.38
CA MET A 432 -25.36 -29.82 2.22
C MET A 432 -24.89 -28.59 1.43
N GLY A 433 -24.53 -28.76 0.15
CA GLY A 433 -24.15 -27.67 -0.75
C GLY A 433 -22.81 -26.99 -0.42
N TYR A 434 -22.03 -27.56 0.51
CA TYR A 434 -20.67 -27.16 0.87
C TYR A 434 -19.65 -28.22 0.41
N ALA A 435 -18.47 -27.78 -0.01
CA ALA A 435 -17.32 -28.65 -0.30
C ALA A 435 -16.01 -27.89 -0.07
N VAL A 436 -14.93 -28.63 0.19
CA VAL A 436 -13.56 -28.10 0.21
C VAL A 436 -12.70 -29.04 -0.63
N ALA A 437 -11.83 -28.51 -1.47
CA ALA A 437 -10.91 -29.32 -2.26
C ALA A 437 -9.65 -29.69 -1.46
N PRO A 438 -9.07 -30.89 -1.67
CA PRO A 438 -7.75 -31.28 -1.16
C PRO A 438 -6.70 -30.18 -1.35
N HIS A 439 -6.04 -29.79 -0.25
CA HIS A 439 -5.05 -28.71 -0.21
C HIS A 439 -5.54 -27.37 -0.82
N HIS A 440 -6.85 -27.07 -0.78
CA HIS A 440 -7.50 -25.91 -1.41
C HIS A 440 -7.28 -25.74 -2.93
N SER A 441 -6.69 -26.73 -3.59
CA SER A 441 -6.30 -26.67 -4.99
C SER A 441 -7.48 -26.45 -5.92
N GLY A 442 -7.34 -25.51 -6.86
CA GLY A 442 -8.38 -25.15 -7.82
C GLY A 442 -9.52 -24.30 -7.27
N VAL A 443 -9.65 -24.13 -5.95
CA VAL A 443 -10.58 -23.16 -5.34
C VAL A 443 -10.03 -21.76 -5.57
N TYR A 444 -8.77 -21.56 -5.19
CA TYR A 444 -7.95 -20.42 -5.58
C TYR A 444 -6.46 -20.84 -5.70
N PRO A 445 -5.74 -20.50 -6.78
CA PRO A 445 -6.24 -19.94 -8.04
C PRO A 445 -7.34 -20.80 -8.67
N VAL A 446 -8.28 -20.15 -9.35
CA VAL A 446 -9.48 -20.82 -9.88
C VAL A 446 -9.12 -21.84 -10.96
N HIS A 447 -9.77 -23.01 -10.89
CA HIS A 447 -9.75 -24.05 -11.91
C HIS A 447 -11.20 -24.35 -12.32
N MET A 448 -11.61 -23.90 -13.50
CA MET A 448 -13.02 -23.91 -13.95
C MET A 448 -13.68 -25.30 -13.85
N GLN A 449 -12.95 -26.34 -14.26
CA GLN A 449 -13.42 -27.73 -14.23
C GLN A 449 -13.87 -28.18 -12.82
N LEU A 450 -13.23 -27.67 -11.74
CA LEU A 450 -13.64 -27.95 -10.36
C LEU A 450 -15.02 -27.36 -10.05
N TYR A 451 -15.22 -26.07 -10.35
CA TYR A 451 -16.48 -25.37 -10.07
C TYR A 451 -17.64 -26.00 -10.85
N ASP A 452 -17.42 -26.39 -12.11
CA ASP A 452 -18.46 -27.01 -12.93
C ASP A 452 -18.72 -28.48 -12.57
N ALA A 453 -17.70 -29.28 -12.22
CA ALA A 453 -17.89 -30.62 -11.68
C ALA A 453 -18.62 -30.61 -10.32
N TRP A 454 -18.27 -29.66 -9.42
CA TRP A 454 -18.96 -29.46 -8.14
C TRP A 454 -20.44 -29.10 -8.30
N LYS A 455 -20.77 -28.17 -9.20
CA LYS A 455 -22.17 -27.86 -9.53
C LYS A 455 -22.91 -29.09 -10.09
N LYS A 456 -22.30 -29.80 -11.06
CA LYS A 456 -22.91 -30.94 -11.77
C LYS A 456 -23.14 -32.16 -10.88
N VAL A 457 -22.17 -32.55 -10.04
CA VAL A 457 -22.22 -33.80 -9.27
C VAL A 457 -22.84 -33.59 -7.88
N TRP A 458 -22.52 -32.48 -7.21
CA TRP A 458 -22.86 -32.26 -5.80
C TRP A 458 -23.81 -31.08 -5.56
N GLY A 459 -24.04 -30.20 -6.54
CA GLY A 459 -24.89 -29.01 -6.37
C GLY A 459 -24.29 -27.98 -5.41
N ILE A 460 -22.95 -27.89 -5.33
CA ILE A 460 -22.25 -26.99 -4.42
C ILE A 460 -22.59 -25.52 -4.69
N LYS A 461 -22.79 -24.77 -3.60
CA LYS A 461 -23.08 -23.34 -3.57
C LYS A 461 -22.10 -22.55 -2.70
N VAL A 462 -21.39 -23.22 -1.78
CA VAL A 462 -20.39 -22.61 -0.90
C VAL A 462 -19.12 -23.48 -0.85
N THR A 463 -17.96 -22.85 -0.76
CA THR A 463 -16.67 -23.47 -0.45
C THR A 463 -15.84 -22.51 0.40
N SER A 464 -14.69 -22.95 0.90
CA SER A 464 -13.74 -22.09 1.61
C SER A 464 -12.30 -22.30 1.13
N THR A 465 -11.48 -21.27 1.25
CA THR A 465 -10.05 -21.33 0.98
C THR A 465 -9.27 -20.40 1.88
N GLU A 466 -8.05 -20.79 2.24
CA GLU A 466 -7.10 -19.89 2.88
C GLU A 466 -6.18 -19.14 1.91
N GLU A 467 -6.18 -19.52 0.63
CA GLU A 467 -5.25 -19.02 -0.39
C GLU A 467 -5.66 -17.62 -0.93
N TYR A 468 -6.93 -17.20 -0.80
CA TYR A 468 -7.44 -15.97 -1.44
C TYR A 468 -7.49 -14.73 -0.53
N PRO A 469 -7.00 -13.56 -0.97
CA PRO A 469 -6.28 -13.29 -2.23
C PRO A 469 -4.82 -13.75 -2.20
N HIS A 470 -4.26 -13.92 -1.00
CA HIS A 470 -2.95 -14.51 -0.73
C HIS A 470 -3.02 -15.38 0.52
N LEU A 471 -2.21 -16.44 0.60
CA LEU A 471 -2.11 -17.29 1.78
C LEU A 471 -1.72 -16.50 3.04
N LYS A 472 -0.83 -15.51 2.91
CA LYS A 472 -0.33 -14.65 4.01
C LYS A 472 -0.22 -13.18 3.58
N PRO A 473 -0.37 -12.22 4.52
CA PRO A 473 -0.82 -12.39 5.90
C PRO A 473 -2.33 -12.68 5.99
N ALA A 474 -2.74 -13.53 6.94
CA ALA A 474 -4.12 -14.04 7.02
C ALA A 474 -5.19 -12.94 7.16
N ARG A 475 -4.84 -11.79 7.76
CA ARG A 475 -5.72 -10.61 7.86
C ARG A 475 -6.17 -10.01 6.53
N PHE A 476 -5.52 -10.35 5.42
CA PHE A 476 -5.95 -9.98 4.06
C PHE A 476 -6.88 -11.01 3.40
N ARG A 477 -7.15 -12.17 4.01
CA ARG A 477 -8.07 -13.17 3.44
C ARG A 477 -9.49 -12.61 3.33
N ARG A 478 -10.15 -12.80 2.18
CA ARG A 478 -11.49 -12.25 1.88
C ARG A 478 -12.40 -13.33 1.29
N GLY A 479 -13.68 -13.01 1.13
CA GLY A 479 -14.59 -13.81 0.30
C GLY A 479 -14.54 -13.39 -1.17
N PHE A 480 -15.14 -14.20 -2.05
CA PHE A 480 -15.57 -13.81 -3.39
C PHE A 480 -16.69 -14.72 -3.90
N ILE A 481 -17.41 -14.31 -4.94
CA ILE A 481 -18.39 -15.16 -5.64
C ILE A 481 -17.90 -15.39 -7.07
N HIS A 482 -17.79 -16.65 -7.48
CA HIS A 482 -17.39 -17.02 -8.83
C HIS A 482 -18.20 -18.22 -9.34
N SER A 483 -18.63 -18.17 -10.61
CA SER A 483 -19.37 -19.23 -11.30
C SER A 483 -20.62 -19.75 -10.56
N GLY A 484 -21.22 -18.90 -9.71
CA GLY A 484 -22.38 -19.22 -8.86
C GLY A 484 -22.05 -19.79 -7.47
N ILE A 485 -20.77 -20.06 -7.18
CA ILE A 485 -20.31 -20.56 -5.87
C ILE A 485 -19.76 -19.39 -5.04
N SER A 486 -20.16 -19.34 -3.78
CA SER A 486 -19.63 -18.46 -2.74
C SER A 486 -18.35 -19.04 -2.14
N VAL A 487 -17.23 -18.32 -2.20
CA VAL A 487 -15.96 -18.68 -1.59
C VAL A 487 -15.75 -17.86 -0.34
N LEU A 488 -15.52 -18.51 0.80
CA LEU A 488 -15.32 -17.88 2.11
C LEU A 488 -13.86 -18.00 2.58
N PRO A 489 -13.32 -17.02 3.34
CA PRO A 489 -11.97 -17.10 3.86
C PRO A 489 -11.87 -18.13 4.99
N ARG A 490 -10.94 -19.06 4.84
CA ARG A 490 -10.60 -20.04 5.87
C ARG A 490 -9.39 -19.58 6.69
N GLN A 491 -9.35 -19.97 7.96
CA GLN A 491 -8.38 -19.53 8.95
C GLN A 491 -7.59 -20.73 9.49
N THR A 492 -6.29 -20.53 9.74
CA THR A 492 -5.44 -21.49 10.44
C THR A 492 -5.67 -21.41 11.94
N CYS A 493 -5.72 -22.55 12.64
CA CYS A 493 -5.86 -22.60 14.10
C CYS A 493 -4.54 -22.85 14.87
N GLY A 494 -3.41 -22.94 14.17
CA GLY A 494 -2.11 -23.33 14.75
C GLY A 494 -1.87 -24.85 14.81
N LEU A 495 -2.89 -25.66 14.51
CA LEU A 495 -2.75 -27.12 14.35
C LEU A 495 -2.39 -27.46 12.90
N PHE A 496 -1.52 -28.46 12.74
CA PHE A 496 -1.06 -29.00 11.46
C PHE A 496 -1.43 -30.49 11.36
N THR A 497 -1.41 -31.07 10.15
CA THR A 497 -1.68 -32.51 9.93
C THR A 497 -0.81 -33.47 10.77
N HIS A 498 0.35 -33.01 11.25
CA HIS A 498 1.30 -33.78 12.06
C HIS A 498 1.32 -33.41 13.55
N THR A 499 0.61 -32.36 14.00
CA THR A 499 0.48 -32.07 15.43
C THR A 499 -0.58 -32.96 16.04
N ILE A 500 -0.13 -34.11 16.52
CA ILE A 500 -0.94 -35.20 17.07
C ILE A 500 -0.74 -35.32 18.59
N PHE A 501 0.47 -35.09 19.08
CA PHE A 501 0.85 -35.14 20.50
C PHE A 501 1.24 -33.75 21.02
N TYR A 502 0.86 -33.42 22.25
CA TYR A 502 1.08 -32.09 22.84
C TYR A 502 2.58 -31.79 23.03
N LYS A 503 3.32 -32.79 23.52
CA LYS A 503 4.78 -32.75 23.71
C LYS A 503 5.59 -32.49 22.43
N ASP A 504 5.05 -32.83 21.26
CA ASP A 504 5.72 -32.77 19.96
C ASP A 504 5.28 -31.53 19.14
N TYR A 505 4.54 -30.61 19.77
CA TYR A 505 4.08 -29.38 19.12
C TYR A 505 5.27 -28.45 18.76
N PRO A 506 5.34 -27.92 17.52
CA PRO A 506 6.44 -27.08 17.05
C PRO A 506 6.79 -25.90 17.96
N GLY A 507 8.08 -25.77 18.30
CA GLY A 507 8.58 -24.75 19.23
C GLY A 507 8.53 -25.25 20.67
N SER A 508 7.35 -25.24 21.28
CA SER A 508 7.07 -25.88 22.58
C SER A 508 5.56 -26.10 22.76
N PRO A 509 5.12 -27.00 23.66
CA PRO A 509 3.69 -27.20 23.94
C PRO A 509 2.99 -25.89 24.32
N ASN A 510 3.67 -25.07 25.13
CA ASN A 510 3.22 -23.76 25.59
C ASN A 510 2.98 -22.74 24.45
N GLU A 511 3.45 -22.97 23.23
CA GLU A 511 3.11 -22.10 22.08
C GLU A 511 1.65 -22.24 21.65
N LEU A 512 1.06 -23.44 21.78
CA LEU A 512 -0.38 -23.63 21.52
C LEU A 512 -1.20 -22.84 22.56
N ASP A 513 -0.81 -22.91 23.83
CA ASP A 513 -1.43 -22.13 24.91
C ASP A 513 -1.28 -20.63 24.70
N LYS A 514 -0.15 -20.13 24.19
CA LYS A 514 0.03 -18.71 23.84
C LYS A 514 -0.89 -18.28 22.68
N LEU A 515 -1.06 -19.11 21.65
CA LEU A 515 -1.96 -18.81 20.53
C LEU A 515 -3.41 -18.67 21.00
N ILE A 516 -3.84 -19.54 21.92
CA ILE A 516 -5.18 -19.56 22.51
C ILE A 516 -5.39 -18.40 23.49
N ASN A 517 -4.46 -18.21 24.44
CA ASN A 517 -4.62 -17.29 25.56
C ASN A 517 -4.14 -15.87 25.22
N GLY A 518 -4.85 -15.22 24.29
CA GLY A 518 -4.61 -13.83 23.88
C GLY A 518 -3.74 -13.66 22.62
N GLY A 519 -3.16 -14.74 22.10
CA GLY A 519 -2.39 -14.75 20.84
C GLY A 519 -3.24 -14.76 19.57
N GLU A 520 -2.62 -15.16 18.45
CA GLU A 520 -3.20 -14.98 17.11
C GLU A 520 -4.52 -15.74 16.88
N LEU A 521 -4.78 -16.86 17.57
CA LEU A 521 -6.05 -17.58 17.45
C LEU A 521 -7.19 -16.81 18.15
N PHE A 522 -6.93 -16.28 19.35
CA PHE A 522 -7.84 -15.35 20.02
C PHE A 522 -8.07 -14.08 19.19
N LEU A 523 -7.01 -13.47 18.67
CA LEU A 523 -7.12 -12.25 17.85
C LEU A 523 -7.87 -12.48 16.53
N THR A 524 -7.74 -13.68 15.94
CA THR A 524 -8.53 -14.09 14.77
C THR A 524 -10.03 -14.08 15.09
N VAL A 525 -10.45 -14.59 16.25
CA VAL A 525 -11.85 -14.53 16.70
C VAL A 525 -12.26 -13.11 17.14
N LEU A 526 -11.36 -12.35 17.78
CA LEU A 526 -11.65 -10.97 18.19
C LEU A 526 -11.95 -10.07 16.98
N LEU A 527 -11.17 -10.18 15.90
CA LEU A 527 -11.17 -9.22 14.79
C LEU A 527 -11.98 -9.67 13.57
N ASN A 528 -12.31 -10.97 13.42
CA ASN A 528 -13.17 -11.45 12.34
C ASN A 528 -14.58 -11.79 12.86
N PRO A 529 -15.65 -11.15 12.34
CA PRO A 529 -17.03 -11.53 12.66
C PRO A 529 -17.39 -12.98 12.27
N ILE A 530 -16.71 -13.54 11.27
CA ILE A 530 -16.88 -14.91 10.77
C ILE A 530 -15.51 -15.57 10.64
N SER A 531 -15.33 -16.74 11.27
CA SER A 531 -14.11 -17.55 11.21
C SER A 531 -14.46 -19.01 10.90
N ILE A 532 -13.99 -19.51 9.76
CA ILE A 532 -14.02 -20.94 9.42
C ILE A 532 -12.61 -21.48 9.67
N PHE A 533 -12.43 -22.36 10.64
CA PHE A 533 -11.12 -22.92 10.95
C PHE A 533 -10.88 -24.23 10.22
N MET A 534 -9.67 -24.39 9.68
CA MET A 534 -9.16 -25.65 9.15
C MET A 534 -8.55 -26.49 10.29
N THR A 535 -8.98 -27.75 10.38
CA THR A 535 -8.34 -28.84 11.12
C THR A 535 -8.41 -30.12 10.30
N HIS A 536 -7.70 -31.17 10.73
CA HIS A 536 -7.67 -32.47 10.04
C HIS A 536 -7.97 -33.60 11.04
N LEU A 537 -8.44 -34.75 10.55
CA LEU A 537 -8.77 -35.93 11.37
C LEU A 537 -7.70 -36.30 12.41
N SER A 538 -6.42 -36.19 12.06
CA SER A 538 -5.29 -36.50 12.95
C SER A 538 -5.18 -35.56 14.17
N ASN A 539 -5.78 -34.37 14.15
CA ASN A 539 -5.83 -33.47 15.29
C ASN A 539 -6.84 -33.91 16.37
N TYR A 540 -7.67 -34.91 16.08
CA TYR A 540 -8.72 -35.41 16.96
C TYR A 540 -8.46 -36.83 17.47
N GLY A 541 -7.47 -37.56 16.92
CA GLY A 541 -6.93 -38.77 17.53
C GLY A 541 -5.92 -38.47 18.65
N ASN A 542 -5.48 -39.52 19.36
CA ASN A 542 -4.40 -39.48 20.36
C ASN A 542 -4.61 -38.39 21.44
N ASP A 543 -3.78 -37.34 21.50
CA ASP A 543 -3.88 -36.27 22.52
C ASP A 543 -5.04 -35.28 22.24
N ARG A 544 -5.78 -35.43 21.12
CA ARG A 544 -7.00 -34.68 20.79
C ARG A 544 -6.82 -33.16 20.79
N LEU A 545 -5.68 -32.67 20.29
CA LEU A 545 -5.31 -31.25 20.32
C LEU A 545 -6.38 -30.32 19.72
N GLY A 546 -7.17 -30.78 18.74
CA GLY A 546 -8.32 -30.05 18.19
C GLY A 546 -9.41 -29.77 19.23
N LEU A 547 -9.77 -30.77 20.05
CA LEU A 547 -10.76 -30.63 21.13
C LEU A 547 -10.25 -29.68 22.21
N TYR A 548 -9.00 -29.85 22.64
CA TYR A 548 -8.34 -28.97 23.60
C TYR A 548 -8.35 -27.50 23.12
N THR A 549 -7.92 -27.27 21.87
CA THR A 549 -7.76 -25.93 21.29
C THR A 549 -9.07 -25.16 21.28
N PHE A 550 -10.15 -25.73 20.75
CA PHE A 550 -11.43 -25.02 20.66
C PHE A 550 -12.15 -24.89 22.00
N LYS A 551 -12.03 -25.87 22.90
CA LYS A 551 -12.56 -25.78 24.27
C LYS A 551 -11.88 -24.63 25.03
N SER A 552 -10.55 -24.61 25.07
CA SER A 552 -9.78 -23.57 25.76
C SER A 552 -10.01 -22.18 25.14
N LEU A 553 -10.08 -22.08 23.81
CA LEU A 553 -10.41 -20.83 23.10
C LEU A 553 -11.79 -20.29 23.48
N VAL A 554 -12.83 -21.13 23.47
CA VAL A 554 -14.20 -20.72 23.80
C VAL A 554 -14.27 -20.24 25.26
N THR A 555 -13.65 -20.96 26.19
CA THR A 555 -13.54 -20.55 27.60
C THR A 555 -12.82 -19.21 27.73
N PHE A 556 -11.66 -19.03 27.09
CA PHE A 556 -10.89 -17.79 27.18
C PHE A 556 -11.66 -16.58 26.61
N VAL A 557 -12.29 -16.74 25.44
CA VAL A 557 -13.12 -15.70 24.81
C VAL A 557 -14.28 -15.30 25.73
N GLN A 558 -14.95 -16.25 26.37
CA GLN A 558 -16.08 -15.95 27.28
C GLN A 558 -15.65 -15.33 28.61
N THR A 559 -14.50 -15.70 29.15
CA THR A 559 -13.94 -15.10 30.37
C THR A 559 -13.63 -13.63 30.16
N TRP A 560 -12.95 -13.29 29.06
CA TRP A 560 -12.40 -11.95 28.84
C TRP A 560 -13.23 -11.04 27.93
N THR A 561 -14.22 -11.55 27.19
CA THR A 561 -14.94 -10.76 26.20
C THR A 561 -16.47 -10.91 26.20
N SER A 562 -17.19 -9.83 25.94
CA SER A 562 -18.64 -9.74 25.76
C SER A 562 -19.12 -10.30 24.41
N LEU A 563 -18.26 -11.03 23.69
CA LEU A 563 -18.59 -11.64 22.40
C LEU A 563 -19.60 -12.78 22.55
N LYS A 564 -20.53 -12.86 21.60
CA LYS A 564 -21.55 -13.89 21.50
C LYS A 564 -21.20 -14.82 20.34
N MET A 565 -20.55 -15.94 20.65
CA MET A 565 -20.20 -16.97 19.68
C MET A 565 -21.42 -17.83 19.34
N GLN A 566 -21.55 -18.20 18.06
CA GLN A 566 -22.59 -19.10 17.54
C GLN A 566 -22.11 -19.78 16.25
N THR A 567 -22.75 -20.87 15.83
CA THR A 567 -22.44 -21.57 14.57
C THR A 567 -23.64 -21.51 13.62
N LEU A 568 -23.37 -21.36 12.31
CA LEU A 568 -24.35 -21.42 11.24
C LEU A 568 -23.94 -22.46 10.18
N PRO A 569 -24.91 -23.14 9.53
CA PRO A 569 -24.63 -23.97 8.35
C PRO A 569 -23.92 -23.17 7.25
N PRO A 570 -22.98 -23.75 6.49
CA PRO A 570 -22.15 -23.01 5.53
C PRO A 570 -22.92 -22.13 4.53
N ILE A 571 -24.11 -22.57 4.08
CA ILE A 571 -25.00 -21.80 3.20
C ILE A 571 -25.48 -20.49 3.85
N GLN A 572 -25.90 -20.55 5.12
CA GLN A 572 -26.35 -19.38 5.88
C GLN A 572 -25.16 -18.50 6.29
N LEU A 573 -24.02 -19.12 6.58
CA LEU A 573 -22.78 -18.42 6.88
C LEU A 573 -22.30 -17.57 5.69
N ALA A 574 -22.39 -18.10 4.46
CA ALA A 574 -22.09 -17.34 3.24
C ALA A 574 -23.05 -16.17 3.02
N GLN A 575 -24.34 -16.37 3.29
CA GLN A 575 -25.34 -15.29 3.21
C GLN A 575 -25.03 -14.17 4.22
N LYS A 576 -24.70 -14.50 5.47
CA LYS A 576 -24.27 -13.54 6.50
C LYS A 576 -22.96 -12.84 6.09
N TYR A 577 -22.01 -13.57 5.51
CA TYR A 577 -20.73 -13.01 5.04
C TYR A 577 -20.95 -11.91 4.00
N PHE A 578 -21.67 -12.21 2.90
CA PHE A 578 -21.92 -11.25 1.83
C PHE A 578 -23.05 -10.24 2.12
N SER A 579 -23.67 -10.29 3.31
CA SER A 579 -24.46 -9.17 3.87
C SER A 579 -23.62 -8.23 4.74
N LEU A 580 -22.61 -8.76 5.46
CA LEU A 580 -21.65 -7.93 6.22
C LEU A 580 -20.63 -7.25 5.29
N PHE A 581 -20.21 -7.94 4.23
CA PHE A 581 -19.15 -7.50 3.32
C PHE A 581 -19.65 -7.52 1.85
N PRO A 582 -20.59 -6.64 1.47
CA PRO A 582 -21.20 -6.65 0.15
C PRO A 582 -20.20 -6.33 -0.99
N SER A 583 -19.16 -5.54 -0.71
CA SER A 583 -18.08 -5.24 -1.66
C SER A 583 -17.15 -6.43 -1.93
N GLU A 584 -17.14 -7.45 -1.07
CA GLU A 584 -16.30 -8.65 -1.22
C GLU A 584 -16.98 -9.73 -2.06
N ARG A 585 -18.16 -9.44 -2.66
CA ARG A 585 -18.81 -10.36 -3.62
C ARG A 585 -18.01 -10.48 -4.91
N ASP A 586 -17.40 -9.38 -5.34
CA ASP A 586 -16.59 -9.33 -6.55
C ASP A 586 -15.19 -9.90 -6.26
N PRO A 587 -14.67 -10.82 -7.10
CA PRO A 587 -13.29 -11.24 -6.98
C PRO A 587 -12.32 -10.11 -7.29
N LEU A 588 -11.08 -10.27 -6.83
CA LEU A 588 -9.91 -9.49 -7.24
C LEU A 588 -8.79 -10.49 -7.55
N TRP A 589 -8.70 -10.88 -8.82
CA TRP A 589 -7.73 -11.84 -9.31
C TRP A 589 -6.31 -11.32 -9.11
N GLN A 590 -5.50 -12.01 -8.31
CA GLN A 590 -4.07 -11.77 -8.17
C GLN A 590 -3.29 -12.53 -9.26
N ASP A 591 -2.07 -12.07 -9.55
CA ASP A 591 -1.10 -12.81 -10.34
C ASP A 591 -0.77 -14.16 -9.67
N PRO A 592 -1.10 -15.32 -10.27
CA PRO A 592 -0.78 -16.63 -9.71
C PRO A 592 0.72 -16.95 -9.67
N CYS A 593 1.56 -16.13 -10.31
CA CYS A 593 2.98 -16.38 -10.50
C CYS A 593 3.89 -15.66 -9.49
N GLU A 594 3.40 -14.61 -8.82
CA GLU A 594 4.14 -13.92 -7.76
C GLU A 594 4.12 -14.69 -6.43
N ASP A 595 3.05 -15.46 -6.17
CA ASP A 595 2.98 -16.38 -5.02
C ASP A 595 3.37 -17.80 -5.45
N LYS A 596 4.48 -18.30 -4.89
CA LYS A 596 4.96 -19.67 -5.15
C LYS A 596 3.88 -20.72 -4.86
N ARG A 597 3.12 -20.58 -3.77
CA ARG A 597 2.10 -21.55 -3.37
C ARG A 597 0.99 -21.63 -4.40
N HIS A 598 0.54 -20.47 -4.90
CA HIS A 598 -0.46 -20.41 -5.98
C HIS A 598 0.05 -21.07 -7.25
N LYS A 599 1.28 -20.78 -7.66
CA LYS A 599 1.94 -21.40 -8.81
C LYS A 599 2.05 -22.92 -8.68
N ASP A 600 2.42 -23.42 -7.50
CA ASP A 600 2.56 -24.85 -7.19
C ASP A 600 1.22 -25.61 -7.21
N ILE A 601 0.06 -24.94 -7.08
CA ILE A 601 -1.29 -25.54 -7.14
C ILE A 601 -2.12 -25.09 -8.37
N TRP A 602 -1.50 -24.45 -9.35
CA TRP A 602 -2.11 -24.05 -10.63
C TRP A 602 -1.97 -25.18 -11.67
N SER A 603 -2.87 -25.26 -12.67
CA SER A 603 -2.75 -26.30 -13.71
C SER A 603 -1.46 -26.11 -14.51
N LYS A 604 -0.72 -27.19 -14.74
CA LYS A 604 0.56 -27.21 -15.47
C LYS A 604 0.45 -26.85 -16.95
N GLU A 605 -0.77 -26.79 -17.50
CA GLU A 605 -1.05 -26.28 -18.85
C GLU A 605 -1.06 -24.74 -18.92
N LYS A 606 -1.08 -24.07 -17.76
CA LYS A 606 -1.11 -22.61 -17.65
C LYS A 606 0.29 -22.10 -17.37
N THR A 607 0.65 -20.99 -18.00
CA THR A 607 1.94 -20.32 -17.82
C THR A 607 1.79 -18.81 -17.70
N CYS A 608 2.66 -18.22 -16.89
CA CYS A 608 2.78 -16.78 -16.64
C CYS A 608 3.04 -15.99 -17.93
N ASP A 609 3.82 -16.58 -18.86
CA ASP A 609 4.24 -15.93 -20.10
C ASP A 609 3.08 -15.67 -21.08
N ARG A 610 1.92 -16.29 -20.85
CA ARG A 610 0.69 -16.07 -21.62
C ARG A 610 -0.03 -14.77 -21.26
N PHE A 611 0.36 -14.06 -20.19
CA PHE A 611 -0.22 -12.78 -19.83
C PHE A 611 0.34 -11.60 -20.66
N PRO A 612 -0.46 -10.56 -20.93
CA PRO A 612 0.01 -9.37 -21.62
C PRO A 612 0.94 -8.54 -20.73
N LYS A 613 2.11 -8.23 -21.28
CA LYS A 613 3.15 -7.39 -20.66
C LYS A 613 2.87 -5.89 -20.91
N LEU A 614 1.94 -5.56 -21.81
CA LEU A 614 1.46 -4.19 -22.12
C LEU A 614 -0.07 -4.10 -22.19
N LEU A 615 -0.65 -3.06 -21.56
CA LEU A 615 -2.04 -2.65 -21.71
C LEU A 615 -2.14 -1.26 -22.37
N VAL A 616 -2.85 -1.15 -23.49
CA VAL A 616 -3.21 0.13 -24.13
C VAL A 616 -4.61 0.55 -23.65
N ILE A 617 -4.67 1.37 -22.60
CA ILE A 617 -5.86 1.56 -21.76
C ILE A 617 -6.90 2.55 -22.31
N GLY A 618 -6.56 3.31 -23.36
CA GLY A 618 -7.42 4.37 -23.92
C GLY A 618 -6.93 5.78 -23.60
N PRO A 619 -7.82 6.77 -23.41
CA PRO A 619 -9.27 6.68 -23.49
C PRO A 619 -9.82 6.35 -24.90
N GLN A 620 -11.13 6.14 -24.98
CA GLN A 620 -11.82 6.05 -26.27
C GLN A 620 -11.60 7.31 -27.13
N LYS A 621 -11.58 7.11 -28.46
CA LYS A 621 -11.50 8.11 -29.54
C LYS A 621 -10.14 8.75 -29.86
N THR A 622 -9.09 8.46 -29.10
CA THR A 622 -7.80 9.18 -29.20
C THR A 622 -6.78 8.59 -30.18
N GLY A 623 -7.12 7.53 -30.92
CA GLY A 623 -6.23 6.87 -31.89
C GLY A 623 -5.84 5.42 -31.56
N THR A 624 -6.37 4.85 -30.47
CA THR A 624 -6.02 3.52 -29.94
C THR A 624 -5.95 2.38 -30.98
N THR A 625 -6.87 2.29 -31.93
CA THR A 625 -6.83 1.25 -32.99
C THR A 625 -5.67 1.44 -33.97
N ALA A 626 -5.25 2.69 -34.23
CA ALA A 626 -4.08 2.94 -35.06
C ALA A 626 -2.82 2.42 -34.36
N LEU A 627 -2.65 2.77 -33.07
CA LEU A 627 -1.54 2.27 -32.27
C LEU A 627 -1.55 0.74 -32.17
N TYR A 628 -2.70 0.12 -31.91
CA TYR A 628 -2.83 -1.34 -31.87
C TYR A 628 -2.33 -2.01 -33.17
N LEU A 629 -2.70 -1.49 -34.34
CA LEU A 629 -2.19 -2.01 -35.61
C LEU A 629 -0.68 -1.74 -35.79
N PHE A 630 -0.17 -0.57 -35.41
CA PHE A 630 1.26 -0.26 -35.55
C PHE A 630 2.13 -1.11 -34.61
N LEU A 631 1.67 -1.41 -33.38
CA LEU A 631 2.34 -2.35 -32.48
C LEU A 631 2.37 -3.75 -33.09
N GLY A 632 1.25 -4.24 -33.62
CA GLY A 632 1.15 -5.54 -34.31
C GLY A 632 1.87 -5.63 -35.67
N MET A 633 2.71 -4.65 -36.03
CA MET A 633 3.68 -4.75 -37.14
C MET A 633 5.10 -5.11 -36.64
N HIS A 634 5.31 -5.18 -35.32
CA HIS A 634 6.59 -5.54 -34.72
C HIS A 634 6.64 -7.06 -34.48
N PRO A 635 7.70 -7.78 -34.90
CA PRO A 635 7.76 -9.24 -34.78
C PRO A 635 7.72 -9.68 -33.31
N ASP A 636 8.41 -8.96 -32.42
CA ASP A 636 8.46 -9.26 -30.99
C ASP A 636 7.12 -8.95 -30.25
N LEU A 637 6.20 -8.18 -30.85
CA LEU A 637 4.94 -7.77 -30.21
C LEU A 637 3.74 -8.50 -30.82
N THR A 638 3.11 -9.38 -30.04
CA THR A 638 1.92 -10.11 -30.48
C THR A 638 0.66 -9.59 -29.78
N SER A 639 -0.37 -9.24 -30.55
CA SER A 639 -1.66 -8.80 -30.00
C SER A 639 -2.52 -9.97 -29.54
N ASN A 640 -3.54 -9.69 -28.72
CA ASN A 640 -4.64 -10.61 -28.49
C ASN A 640 -5.36 -11.05 -29.78
N TYR A 641 -6.00 -12.22 -29.73
CA TYR A 641 -6.99 -12.64 -30.71
C TYR A 641 -8.24 -11.74 -30.65
N PRO A 642 -8.98 -11.55 -31.77
CA PRO A 642 -10.15 -10.69 -31.78
C PRO A 642 -11.37 -11.35 -31.12
N SER A 643 -12.08 -10.58 -30.30
CA SER A 643 -13.38 -10.93 -29.75
C SER A 643 -14.49 -10.85 -30.79
N LYS A 644 -15.46 -11.78 -30.74
CA LYS A 644 -16.66 -11.73 -31.59
C LYS A 644 -17.62 -10.59 -31.20
N GLU A 645 -17.55 -10.13 -29.95
CA GLU A 645 -18.43 -9.09 -29.39
C GLU A 645 -17.74 -7.71 -29.38
N THR A 646 -16.45 -7.66 -29.07
CA THR A 646 -15.68 -6.43 -28.79
C THR A 646 -14.52 -6.18 -29.78
N PHE A 647 -14.46 -6.96 -30.88
CA PHE A 647 -13.49 -6.84 -31.97
C PHE A 647 -12.04 -6.89 -31.49
N GLU A 648 -11.29 -5.79 -31.65
CA GLU A 648 -9.89 -5.69 -31.24
C GLU A 648 -9.70 -5.63 -29.70
N GLU A 649 -10.77 -5.35 -28.93
CA GLU A 649 -10.72 -5.18 -27.47
C GLU A 649 -11.15 -6.47 -26.74
N ILE A 650 -10.56 -6.74 -25.57
CA ILE A 650 -10.99 -7.84 -24.68
C ILE A 650 -12.06 -7.34 -23.67
N GLN A 651 -11.89 -6.10 -23.18
CA GLN A 651 -12.74 -5.48 -22.16
C GLN A 651 -12.94 -6.34 -20.90
N PHE A 652 -11.86 -6.97 -20.44
CA PHE A 652 -11.87 -7.85 -19.27
C PHE A 652 -12.05 -7.04 -17.98
N PHE A 653 -11.13 -6.12 -17.68
CA PHE A 653 -11.02 -5.47 -16.37
C PHE A 653 -12.12 -4.44 -16.05
N ASN A 654 -12.95 -4.02 -17.02
CA ASN A 654 -13.90 -2.89 -16.86
C ASN A 654 -15.38 -3.28 -16.70
N GLY A 655 -15.71 -4.56 -16.57
CA GLY A 655 -17.11 -4.98 -16.51
C GLY A 655 -17.32 -6.47 -16.26
N HIS A 656 -18.44 -7.00 -16.76
CA HIS A 656 -18.90 -8.37 -16.51
C HIS A 656 -17.91 -9.46 -16.94
N ASN A 657 -17.08 -9.21 -17.96
CA ASN A 657 -16.10 -10.17 -18.45
C ASN A 657 -15.07 -10.56 -17.38
N TYR A 658 -14.74 -9.67 -16.43
CA TYR A 658 -13.85 -9.98 -15.31
C TYR A 658 -14.29 -11.21 -14.50
N HIS A 659 -15.61 -11.41 -14.38
CA HIS A 659 -16.20 -12.46 -13.55
C HIS A 659 -16.15 -13.84 -14.24
N ARG A 660 -15.81 -13.89 -15.54
CA ARG A 660 -15.51 -15.13 -16.28
C ARG A 660 -14.17 -15.76 -15.86
N GLY A 661 -13.35 -15.05 -15.09
CA GLY A 661 -12.12 -15.57 -14.49
C GLY A 661 -10.86 -15.38 -15.33
N ILE A 662 -9.71 -15.72 -14.74
CA ILE A 662 -8.37 -15.58 -15.35
C ILE A 662 -8.27 -16.42 -16.64
N ASP A 663 -8.81 -17.64 -16.63
CA ASP A 663 -8.73 -18.60 -17.73
C ASP A 663 -9.32 -18.02 -19.03
N TRP A 664 -10.51 -17.43 -18.95
CA TRP A 664 -11.18 -16.73 -20.05
C TRP A 664 -10.35 -15.56 -20.60
N TYR A 665 -9.55 -14.89 -19.76
CA TYR A 665 -8.65 -13.83 -20.20
C TYR A 665 -7.41 -14.39 -20.91
N MET A 666 -6.83 -15.49 -20.40
CA MET A 666 -5.69 -16.16 -21.02
C MET A 666 -6.03 -16.75 -22.41
N GLU A 667 -7.28 -17.19 -22.62
CA GLU A 667 -7.76 -17.69 -23.91
C GLU A 667 -7.58 -16.72 -25.09
N TYR A 668 -7.56 -15.40 -24.82
CA TYR A 668 -7.33 -14.37 -25.84
C TYR A 668 -5.89 -14.25 -26.31
N PHE A 669 -4.93 -14.86 -25.62
CA PHE A 669 -3.52 -14.82 -25.99
C PHE A 669 -3.07 -16.17 -26.56
N PRO A 670 -2.13 -16.19 -27.53
CA PRO A 670 -1.52 -17.43 -28.00
C PRO A 670 -0.91 -18.25 -26.85
N LEU A 671 -0.69 -19.53 -27.08
CA LEU A 671 0.22 -20.29 -26.22
C LEU A 671 1.65 -19.77 -26.48
N PRO A 672 2.44 -19.48 -25.42
CA PRO A 672 3.85 -19.12 -25.58
C PRO A 672 4.62 -20.15 -26.39
N SER A 673 5.47 -19.63 -27.27
CA SER A 673 6.48 -20.41 -27.96
C SER A 673 7.55 -20.89 -26.97
N ASN A 674 8.37 -21.86 -27.39
CA ASN A 674 9.55 -22.27 -26.61
C ASN A 674 10.68 -21.21 -26.62
N THR A 675 10.45 -20.00 -27.15
CA THR A 675 11.42 -18.90 -27.17
C THR A 675 11.03 -17.80 -26.19
N SER A 676 11.97 -17.39 -25.33
CA SER A 676 11.80 -16.45 -24.20
C SER A 676 11.46 -14.99 -24.60
N SER A 677 11.11 -14.75 -25.87
CA SER A 677 10.92 -13.43 -26.47
C SER A 677 9.48 -12.93 -26.47
N ASP A 678 8.48 -13.80 -26.26
CA ASP A 678 7.08 -13.46 -26.54
C ASP A 678 6.56 -12.32 -25.66
N TYR A 679 6.16 -11.21 -26.30
CA TYR A 679 5.67 -10.00 -25.63
C TYR A 679 4.23 -9.70 -26.06
N TYR A 680 3.27 -10.18 -25.27
CA TYR A 680 1.85 -9.97 -25.55
C TYR A 680 1.35 -8.59 -25.11
N PHE A 681 0.38 -8.05 -25.85
CA PHE A 681 -0.32 -6.82 -25.50
C PHE A 681 -1.83 -6.89 -25.82
N GLU A 682 -2.62 -6.11 -25.09
CA GLU A 682 -4.03 -5.87 -25.42
C GLU A 682 -4.39 -4.38 -25.43
N LYS A 683 -5.56 -4.05 -25.97
CA LYS A 683 -6.04 -2.67 -26.15
C LYS A 683 -7.54 -2.59 -25.94
N SER A 684 -7.95 -2.19 -24.74
CA SER A 684 -9.36 -1.96 -24.39
C SER A 684 -9.55 -0.52 -23.93
N ALA A 685 -10.23 0.29 -24.74
CA ALA A 685 -10.20 1.75 -24.59
C ALA A 685 -11.11 2.31 -23.49
N ASN A 686 -11.87 1.42 -22.83
CA ASN A 686 -12.72 1.70 -21.66
C ASN A 686 -11.96 1.53 -20.33
N TYR A 687 -10.71 1.09 -20.35
CA TYR A 687 -9.91 0.87 -19.14
C TYR A 687 -9.51 2.20 -18.47
N PHE A 688 -9.28 3.25 -19.26
CA PHE A 688 -8.86 4.56 -18.77
C PHE A 688 -9.92 5.26 -17.89
N ASP A 689 -11.19 5.25 -18.30
CA ASP A 689 -12.29 5.88 -17.56
C ASP A 689 -12.90 5.00 -16.46
N SER A 690 -12.90 3.67 -16.64
CA SER A 690 -13.40 2.71 -15.63
C SER A 690 -12.78 2.89 -14.24
N GLU A 691 -13.63 2.91 -13.19
CA GLU A 691 -13.21 3.12 -11.79
C GLU A 691 -12.45 1.91 -11.22
N VAL A 692 -12.93 0.69 -11.48
CA VAL A 692 -12.38 -0.55 -10.91
C VAL A 692 -11.14 -1.09 -11.63
N THR A 693 -10.85 -0.59 -12.83
CA THR A 693 -9.91 -1.27 -13.73
C THR A 693 -8.45 -1.15 -13.30
N ALA A 694 -8.00 0.00 -12.79
CA ALA A 694 -6.61 0.16 -12.34
C ALA A 694 -6.25 -0.86 -11.23
N GLN A 695 -7.15 -1.03 -10.24
CA GLN A 695 -6.99 -2.02 -9.17
C GLN A 695 -7.02 -3.46 -9.70
N ARG A 696 -8.03 -3.80 -10.53
CA ARG A 696 -8.21 -5.14 -11.09
C ARG A 696 -7.07 -5.55 -12.04
N ALA A 697 -6.48 -4.59 -12.76
CA ALA A 697 -5.33 -4.79 -13.62
C ALA A 697 -4.03 -4.95 -12.80
N ALA A 698 -3.79 -4.09 -11.80
CA ALA A 698 -2.58 -4.16 -10.98
C ALA A 698 -2.52 -5.43 -10.11
N ALA A 699 -3.66 -5.97 -9.68
CA ALA A 699 -3.72 -7.25 -8.96
C ALA A 699 -3.23 -8.42 -9.83
N LEU A 700 -3.73 -8.54 -11.07
CA LEU A 700 -3.41 -9.65 -11.97
C LEU A 700 -2.11 -9.45 -12.77
N LEU A 701 -1.75 -8.19 -13.05
CA LEU A 701 -0.66 -7.79 -13.94
C LEU A 701 0.18 -6.65 -13.32
N PRO A 702 0.75 -6.82 -12.10
CA PRO A 702 1.45 -5.76 -11.38
C PRO A 702 2.66 -5.20 -12.15
N LYS A 703 3.30 -6.03 -12.97
CA LYS A 703 4.51 -5.71 -13.74
C LYS A 703 4.23 -5.15 -15.15
N ALA A 704 2.98 -5.04 -15.56
CA ALA A 704 2.62 -4.56 -16.89
C ALA A 704 3.09 -3.12 -17.16
N LYS A 705 3.37 -2.82 -18.42
CA LYS A 705 3.48 -1.47 -18.97
C LYS A 705 2.09 -0.97 -19.37
N ILE A 706 1.85 0.32 -19.14
CA ILE A 706 0.57 1.00 -19.39
C ILE A 706 0.81 2.11 -20.42
N ILE A 707 0.01 2.14 -21.49
CA ILE A 707 0.03 3.21 -22.49
C ILE A 707 -1.35 3.86 -22.59
N THR A 708 -1.37 5.20 -22.48
CA THR A 708 -2.53 6.03 -22.80
C THR A 708 -2.21 7.02 -23.92
N ILE A 709 -3.24 7.45 -24.66
CA ILE A 709 -3.10 8.39 -25.78
C ILE A 709 -4.07 9.55 -25.55
N LEU A 710 -3.58 10.78 -25.50
CA LEU A 710 -4.38 11.99 -25.22
C LEU A 710 -4.38 12.95 -26.43
N ILE A 711 -5.57 13.37 -26.84
CA ILE A 711 -5.83 14.50 -27.78
C ILE A 711 -6.59 15.61 -27.02
N ASN A 712 -6.82 16.76 -27.65
CA ASN A 712 -7.65 17.82 -27.06
C ASN A 712 -9.00 17.23 -26.55
N PRO A 713 -9.36 17.44 -25.27
CA PRO A 713 -10.54 16.81 -24.69
C PRO A 713 -11.86 17.28 -25.33
N ALA A 714 -11.89 18.45 -25.97
CA ALA A 714 -13.02 18.89 -26.79
C ALA A 714 -13.18 18.03 -28.06
N ASP A 715 -12.09 17.83 -28.81
CA ASP A 715 -12.09 16.97 -30.00
C ASP A 715 -12.41 15.50 -29.64
N ARG A 716 -11.94 15.04 -28.48
CA ARG A 716 -12.27 13.71 -27.93
C ARG A 716 -13.77 13.57 -27.66
N ALA A 717 -14.38 14.57 -27.05
CA ALA A 717 -15.82 14.62 -26.77
C ALA A 717 -16.63 14.68 -28.08
N TYR A 718 -16.25 15.55 -29.02
CA TYR A 718 -16.91 15.68 -30.31
C TYR A 718 -16.81 14.40 -31.16
N SER A 719 -15.64 13.77 -31.18
CA SER A 719 -15.46 12.49 -31.87
C SER A 719 -16.22 11.34 -31.20
N TRP A 720 -16.55 11.43 -29.90
CA TRP A 720 -17.47 10.50 -29.25
C TRP A 720 -18.93 10.76 -29.64
N TYR A 721 -19.40 12.00 -29.64
CA TYR A 721 -20.73 12.35 -30.15
C TYR A 721 -20.93 11.90 -31.62
N GLN A 722 -19.96 12.20 -32.50
CA GLN A 722 -19.96 11.72 -33.89
C GLN A 722 -19.77 10.20 -34.02
N HIS A 723 -19.29 9.50 -32.98
CA HIS A 723 -19.31 8.04 -32.93
C HIS A 723 -20.73 7.50 -32.72
N GLN A 724 -21.47 8.11 -31.79
CA GLN A 724 -22.82 7.70 -31.43
C GLN A 724 -23.80 7.98 -32.57
N ARG A 725 -23.72 9.15 -33.22
CA ARG A 725 -24.47 9.43 -34.46
C ARG A 725 -24.24 8.39 -35.55
N ALA A 726 -23.01 7.88 -35.67
CA ALA A 726 -22.64 6.89 -36.67
C ALA A 726 -22.80 5.42 -36.19
N HIS A 727 -23.61 5.20 -35.15
CA HIS A 727 -24.24 3.94 -34.75
C HIS A 727 -25.73 4.18 -34.41
N ASP A 728 -26.33 5.21 -35.03
CA ASP A 728 -27.76 5.54 -34.97
C ASP A 728 -28.33 5.76 -33.56
N ASP A 729 -27.50 6.26 -32.63
CA ASP A 729 -27.89 6.63 -31.27
C ASP A 729 -29.02 7.69 -31.31
N PRO A 730 -30.25 7.38 -30.81
CA PRO A 730 -31.39 8.28 -30.96
C PRO A 730 -31.25 9.61 -30.22
N VAL A 731 -30.35 9.70 -29.24
CA VAL A 731 -30.07 10.94 -28.50
C VAL A 731 -29.09 11.79 -29.33
N ALA A 732 -28.00 11.18 -29.80
CA ALA A 732 -26.99 11.89 -30.59
C ALA A 732 -27.52 12.33 -31.98
N LEU A 733 -28.50 11.62 -32.53
CA LEU A 733 -29.20 12.04 -33.75
C LEU A 733 -30.20 13.17 -33.51
N LYS A 734 -30.92 13.17 -32.37
CA LYS A 734 -31.97 14.16 -32.05
C LYS A 734 -31.42 15.52 -31.66
N TYR A 735 -30.37 15.55 -30.82
CA TYR A 735 -29.83 16.78 -30.25
C TYR A 735 -28.54 17.18 -30.97
N SER A 736 -28.23 18.48 -31.04
CA SER A 736 -26.95 18.97 -31.55
C SER A 736 -25.81 18.64 -30.57
N PHE A 737 -24.55 18.87 -30.98
CA PHE A 737 -23.45 18.69 -30.05
C PHE A 737 -23.50 19.71 -28.90
N HIS A 738 -23.89 20.96 -29.21
CA HIS A 738 -24.05 22.01 -28.23
C HIS A 738 -25.11 21.66 -27.17
N ASP A 739 -26.29 21.19 -27.60
CA ASP A 739 -27.36 20.71 -26.71
C ASP A 739 -26.90 19.57 -25.78
N VAL A 740 -26.01 18.70 -26.28
CA VAL A 740 -25.47 17.58 -25.51
C VAL A 740 -24.51 18.06 -24.44
N ILE A 741 -23.58 18.97 -24.75
CA ILE A 741 -22.56 19.41 -23.79
C ILE A 741 -23.10 20.41 -22.75
N THR A 742 -24.06 21.25 -23.10
CA THR A 742 -24.68 22.25 -22.20
C THR A 742 -25.89 21.75 -21.42
N ALA A 743 -26.29 20.48 -21.59
CA ALA A 743 -27.46 19.90 -20.95
C ALA A 743 -27.46 20.10 -19.40
N GLY A 744 -28.45 20.86 -18.90
CA GLY A 744 -28.60 21.17 -17.48
C GLY A 744 -29.20 20.04 -16.64
N HIS A 745 -29.40 20.30 -15.34
CA HIS A 745 -29.93 19.32 -14.39
C HIS A 745 -31.34 18.80 -14.74
N ASP A 746 -32.18 19.64 -15.36
CA ASP A 746 -33.54 19.27 -15.81
C ASP A 746 -33.56 18.56 -17.17
N ALA A 747 -32.43 18.48 -17.87
CA ALA A 747 -32.36 17.83 -19.18
C ALA A 747 -32.65 16.32 -19.07
N PRO A 748 -33.28 15.68 -20.07
CA PRO A 748 -33.67 14.27 -20.00
C PRO A 748 -32.50 13.34 -19.64
N VAL A 749 -32.74 12.34 -18.78
CA VAL A 749 -31.67 11.45 -18.25
C VAL A 749 -30.80 10.84 -19.35
N LYS A 750 -31.39 10.41 -20.48
CA LYS A 750 -30.63 9.87 -21.63
C LYS A 750 -29.70 10.90 -22.29
N LEU A 751 -30.05 12.18 -22.27
CA LEU A 751 -29.20 13.28 -22.75
C LEU A 751 -28.02 13.52 -21.79
N ARG A 752 -28.27 13.57 -20.48
CA ARG A 752 -27.22 13.70 -19.45
C ARG A 752 -26.26 12.49 -19.43
N VAL A 753 -26.75 11.29 -19.76
CA VAL A 753 -25.89 10.10 -19.94
C VAL A 753 -24.96 10.27 -21.16
N LEU A 754 -25.47 10.76 -22.30
CA LEU A 754 -24.64 11.04 -23.48
C LEU A 754 -23.62 12.15 -23.21
N GLN A 755 -24.04 13.24 -22.56
CA GLN A 755 -23.18 14.32 -22.06
C GLN A 755 -22.03 13.77 -21.22
N ASN A 756 -22.32 12.96 -20.20
CA ASN A 756 -21.30 12.37 -19.33
C ASN A 756 -20.32 11.47 -20.09
N ARG A 757 -20.79 10.66 -21.06
CA ARG A 757 -19.88 9.86 -21.93
C ARG A 757 -19.03 10.71 -22.87
N CYS A 758 -19.51 11.89 -23.28
CA CYS A 758 -18.73 12.88 -24.03
C CYS A 758 -17.67 13.55 -23.14
N LEU A 759 -18.05 14.03 -21.95
CA LEU A 759 -17.25 14.95 -21.13
C LEU A 759 -16.34 14.26 -20.09
N VAL A 760 -16.88 13.34 -19.28
CA VAL A 760 -16.16 12.79 -18.11
C VAL A 760 -14.84 12.09 -18.48
N PRO A 761 -14.75 11.26 -19.55
CA PRO A 761 -13.49 10.66 -19.96
C PRO A 761 -12.45 11.66 -20.55
N GLY A 762 -12.81 12.94 -20.66
CA GLY A 762 -11.90 14.05 -20.95
C GLY A 762 -11.16 14.58 -19.71
N TRP A 763 -11.56 14.17 -18.48
CA TRP A 763 -10.94 14.57 -17.21
C TRP A 763 -9.62 13.81 -16.95
N TYR A 764 -8.67 13.91 -17.89
CA TYR A 764 -7.49 13.05 -17.97
C TYR A 764 -6.64 13.00 -16.70
N ALA A 765 -6.52 14.11 -15.96
CA ALA A 765 -5.78 14.16 -14.69
C ALA A 765 -6.39 13.25 -13.61
N ILE A 766 -7.71 13.33 -13.42
CA ILE A 766 -8.45 12.52 -12.42
C ILE A 766 -8.33 11.04 -12.74
N HIS A 767 -8.28 10.70 -14.03
CA HIS A 767 -8.19 9.31 -14.48
C HIS A 767 -6.75 8.78 -14.35
N LEU A 768 -5.73 9.59 -14.69
CA LEU A 768 -4.32 9.23 -14.50
C LEU A 768 -3.95 9.05 -13.02
N GLU A 769 -4.39 9.92 -12.11
CA GLU A 769 -4.13 9.74 -10.66
C GLU A 769 -4.66 8.37 -10.16
N ARG A 770 -5.83 7.91 -10.64
CA ARG A 770 -6.37 6.58 -10.30
C ARG A 770 -5.50 5.41 -10.79
N TRP A 771 -4.80 5.58 -11.91
CA TRP A 771 -3.82 4.58 -12.38
C TRP A 771 -2.51 4.65 -11.58
N LEU A 772 -2.08 5.85 -11.20
CA LEU A 772 -0.86 6.09 -10.41
C LEU A 772 -0.97 5.65 -8.95
N THR A 773 -2.18 5.48 -8.43
CA THR A 773 -2.44 4.78 -7.15
C THR A 773 -1.93 3.33 -7.14
N TYR A 774 -1.82 2.69 -8.30
CA TYR A 774 -1.48 1.26 -8.41
C TYR A 774 -0.26 0.95 -9.28
N TYR A 775 0.07 1.79 -10.26
CA TYR A 775 1.22 1.63 -11.16
C TYR A 775 2.24 2.75 -10.96
N HIS A 776 3.52 2.39 -10.84
CA HIS A 776 4.59 3.38 -10.69
C HIS A 776 4.70 4.26 -11.96
N PRO A 777 5.05 5.57 -11.87
CA PRO A 777 5.13 6.45 -13.05
C PRO A 777 6.00 5.93 -14.21
N SER A 778 7.06 5.15 -13.94
CA SER A 778 7.91 4.54 -14.98
C SER A 778 7.29 3.32 -15.69
N GLN A 779 6.13 2.84 -15.23
CA GLN A 779 5.29 1.87 -15.94
C GLN A 779 4.24 2.52 -16.84
N LEU A 780 4.06 3.85 -16.81
CA LEU A 780 3.01 4.56 -17.55
C LEU A 780 3.60 5.52 -18.58
N LEU A 781 3.27 5.35 -19.86
CA LEU A 781 3.62 6.28 -20.94
C LEU A 781 2.38 7.03 -21.44
N VAL A 782 2.49 8.36 -21.47
CA VAL A 782 1.44 9.25 -22.00
C VAL A 782 1.82 9.69 -23.40
N LEU A 783 1.02 9.30 -24.40
CA LEU A 783 1.25 9.62 -25.80
C LEU A 783 0.43 10.82 -26.26
N ASP A 784 1.06 11.69 -27.05
CA ASP A 784 0.39 12.74 -27.78
C ASP A 784 -0.31 12.14 -29.01
N GLY A 785 -1.65 12.12 -29.00
CA GLY A 785 -2.46 11.57 -30.08
C GLY A 785 -2.46 12.43 -31.35
N GLN A 786 -2.09 13.71 -31.27
CA GLN A 786 -1.87 14.54 -32.46
C GLN A 786 -0.56 14.12 -33.15
N MET A 787 0.51 13.89 -32.39
CA MET A 787 1.75 13.31 -32.94
C MET A 787 1.53 11.91 -33.52
N LEU A 788 0.68 11.08 -32.91
CA LEU A 788 0.32 9.77 -33.48
C LEU A 788 -0.44 9.89 -34.82
N LYS A 789 -1.14 11.01 -35.04
CA LYS A 789 -1.87 11.30 -36.28
C LYS A 789 -0.97 11.91 -37.36
N THR A 790 0.01 12.75 -37.00
CA THR A 790 0.89 13.45 -37.94
C THR A 790 2.20 12.74 -38.23
N GLU A 791 2.84 12.15 -37.21
CA GLU A 791 4.18 11.56 -37.23
C GLU A 791 4.22 10.22 -36.42
N PRO A 792 3.43 9.21 -36.79
CA PRO A 792 3.29 7.98 -36.01
C PRO A 792 4.61 7.24 -35.80
N ALA A 793 5.54 7.27 -36.76
CA ALA A 793 6.82 6.58 -36.64
C ALA A 793 7.66 7.08 -35.45
N SER A 794 7.74 8.40 -35.25
CA SER A 794 8.45 9.02 -34.12
C SER A 794 7.69 8.90 -32.78
N VAL A 795 6.44 8.46 -32.82
CA VAL A 795 5.72 7.95 -31.64
C VAL A 795 6.09 6.49 -31.36
N MET A 796 6.13 5.63 -32.38
CA MET A 796 6.55 4.22 -32.23
C MET A 796 7.98 4.10 -31.70
N ASP A 797 8.92 4.94 -32.15
CA ASP A 797 10.30 4.99 -31.63
C ASP A 797 10.39 5.28 -30.12
N LYS A 798 9.43 6.03 -29.56
CA LYS A 798 9.34 6.27 -28.10
C LYS A 798 8.81 5.04 -27.39
N ILE A 799 7.86 4.33 -28.00
CA ILE A 799 7.25 3.12 -27.43
C ILE A 799 8.24 1.96 -27.44
N GLN A 800 8.97 1.72 -28.54
CA GLN A 800 10.02 0.70 -28.62
C GLN A 800 11.04 0.85 -27.47
N LYS A 801 11.47 2.10 -27.19
CA LYS A 801 12.37 2.44 -26.08
C LYS A 801 11.74 2.25 -24.69
N PHE A 802 10.45 2.58 -24.53
CA PHE A 802 9.72 2.45 -23.26
C PHE A 802 9.39 0.99 -22.89
N LEU A 803 9.15 0.14 -23.89
CA LEU A 803 8.97 -1.30 -23.72
C LEU A 803 10.30 -2.05 -23.57
N GLY A 804 11.41 -1.45 -24.00
CA GLY A 804 12.75 -2.04 -23.90
C GLY A 804 13.06 -3.07 -24.99
N LEU A 805 12.47 -2.92 -26.18
CA LEU A 805 12.64 -3.86 -27.28
C LEU A 805 14.08 -3.85 -27.81
N THR A 806 14.62 -5.03 -28.08
CA THR A 806 15.99 -5.25 -28.57
C THR A 806 16.08 -5.09 -30.07
N ASN A 807 15.12 -5.67 -30.80
CA ASN A 807 14.95 -5.41 -32.22
C ASN A 807 14.25 -4.05 -32.37
N ILE A 808 14.83 -3.14 -33.16
CA ILE A 808 14.24 -1.80 -33.41
C ILE A 808 13.84 -1.69 -34.89
N ILE A 809 12.55 -1.49 -35.13
CA ILE A 809 12.00 -1.22 -36.46
C ILE A 809 11.99 0.28 -36.72
N ASN A 810 12.48 0.67 -37.90
CA ASN A 810 12.32 2.02 -38.42
C ASN A 810 10.92 2.14 -39.08
N TYR A 811 9.96 2.66 -38.32
CA TYR A 811 8.58 2.81 -38.77
C TYR A 811 8.41 3.79 -39.95
N HIS A 812 9.36 4.69 -40.20
CA HIS A 812 9.34 5.57 -41.39
C HIS A 812 9.51 4.80 -42.71
N LYS A 813 9.95 3.53 -42.67
CA LYS A 813 10.08 2.66 -43.85
C LYS A 813 8.85 1.78 -44.12
N ILE A 814 7.98 1.57 -43.14
CA ILE A 814 6.82 0.65 -43.21
C ILE A 814 5.46 1.33 -43.02
N LEU A 815 5.44 2.64 -42.76
CA LEU A 815 4.24 3.47 -42.76
C LEU A 815 4.31 4.48 -43.91
N ALA A 816 3.18 4.73 -44.56
CA ALA A 816 3.04 5.76 -45.59
C ALA A 816 1.74 6.56 -45.37
N PHE A 817 1.76 7.86 -45.66
CA PHE A 817 0.57 8.69 -45.63
C PHE A 817 -0.28 8.45 -46.88
N ASP A 818 -1.57 8.13 -46.72
CA ASP A 818 -2.51 7.94 -47.82
C ASP A 818 -3.39 9.19 -47.98
N PRO A 819 -3.25 9.98 -49.07
CA PRO A 819 -4.01 11.22 -49.26
C PRO A 819 -5.52 11.02 -49.45
N LYS A 820 -5.97 9.84 -49.90
CA LYS A 820 -7.41 9.54 -50.06
C LYS A 820 -8.04 9.25 -48.70
N LYS A 821 -7.32 8.52 -47.85
CA LYS A 821 -7.71 8.25 -46.46
C LYS A 821 -7.58 9.50 -45.58
N GLY A 822 -6.54 10.31 -45.78
CA GLY A 822 -6.17 11.46 -44.93
C GLY A 822 -5.42 11.08 -43.66
N PHE A 823 -4.83 9.88 -43.61
CA PHE A 823 -4.11 9.33 -42.45
C PHE A 823 -2.95 8.44 -42.90
N TRP A 824 -2.03 8.16 -41.97
CA TRP A 824 -1.00 7.14 -42.15
C TRP A 824 -1.58 5.72 -42.15
N CYS A 825 -0.99 4.86 -42.99
CA CYS A 825 -1.38 3.48 -43.23
C CYS A 825 -0.15 2.58 -43.32
N GLN A 826 -0.33 1.27 -43.21
CA GLN A 826 0.77 0.31 -43.45
C GLN A 826 1.16 0.36 -44.93
N LEU A 827 2.46 0.44 -45.21
CA LEU A 827 3.01 0.27 -46.55
C LEU A 827 3.17 -1.22 -46.85
N LEU A 828 2.71 -1.64 -48.03
CA LEU A 828 2.87 -2.99 -48.57
C LEU A 828 3.76 -2.98 -49.82
N GLU A 829 4.20 -4.16 -50.23
CA GLU A 829 4.94 -4.37 -51.47
C GLU A 829 4.21 -3.78 -52.69
N GLY A 830 5.00 -3.27 -53.65
CA GLY A 830 4.48 -2.55 -54.81
C GLY A 830 3.84 -1.19 -54.48
N GLY A 831 4.12 -0.61 -53.31
CA GLY A 831 3.68 0.75 -52.94
C GLY A 831 2.21 0.87 -52.53
N LYS A 832 1.53 -0.25 -52.26
CA LYS A 832 0.11 -0.27 -51.88
C LYS A 832 -0.06 0.08 -50.40
N THR A 833 -1.12 0.79 -50.04
CA THR A 833 -1.46 1.15 -48.66
C THR A 833 -2.52 0.23 -48.06
N LYS A 834 -2.28 -0.28 -46.85
CA LYS A 834 -3.29 -0.99 -46.03
C LYS A 834 -3.72 -0.09 -44.87
N CYS A 835 -4.83 0.59 -45.10
CA CYS A 835 -5.38 1.59 -44.18
C CYS A 835 -6.41 1.01 -43.20
N LEU A 836 -6.63 1.72 -42.08
CA LEU A 836 -7.75 1.47 -41.17
C LEU A 836 -9.11 1.56 -41.89
N GLY A 837 -10.07 0.71 -41.50
CA GLY A 837 -11.41 0.64 -42.09
C GLY A 837 -12.24 1.94 -42.01
N LYS A 838 -13.38 1.96 -42.70
CA LYS A 838 -14.24 3.15 -42.85
C LYS A 838 -14.71 3.78 -41.53
N SER A 839 -14.83 2.98 -40.46
CA SER A 839 -15.27 3.43 -39.13
C SER A 839 -14.22 4.22 -38.33
N LYS A 840 -12.94 4.22 -38.76
CA LYS A 840 -11.83 4.92 -38.09
C LYS A 840 -11.36 6.06 -39.02
N GLY A 841 -11.25 7.28 -38.51
CA GLY A 841 -11.05 8.47 -39.37
C GLY A 841 -12.28 8.78 -40.24
N ARG A 842 -13.47 8.82 -39.61
CA ARG A 842 -14.71 9.29 -40.27
C ARG A 842 -14.55 10.75 -40.67
N ARG A 843 -15.14 11.15 -41.80
CA ARG A 843 -15.33 12.56 -42.16
C ARG A 843 -16.70 13.00 -41.62
N TYR A 844 -16.72 14.11 -40.90
CA TYR A 844 -17.90 14.78 -40.36
C TYR A 844 -17.63 16.30 -40.40
N PRO A 845 -18.65 17.18 -40.25
CA PRO A 845 -18.43 18.63 -40.16
C PRO A 845 -17.47 18.98 -39.02
N ASP A 846 -16.83 20.14 -39.08
CA ASP A 846 -16.06 20.66 -37.96
C ASP A 846 -16.98 21.02 -36.77
N MET A 847 -16.40 21.07 -35.57
CA MET A 847 -17.12 21.48 -34.36
C MET A 847 -17.50 22.97 -34.46
N ASP A 848 -18.70 23.31 -34.02
CA ASP A 848 -19.18 24.69 -34.00
C ASP A 848 -18.34 25.58 -33.04
N PRO A 849 -18.09 26.86 -33.38
CA PRO A 849 -17.22 27.73 -32.56
C PRO A 849 -17.74 27.94 -31.13
N GLU A 850 -19.05 27.90 -30.93
CA GLU A 850 -19.69 28.10 -29.61
C GLU A 850 -19.39 26.93 -28.67
N SER A 851 -19.55 25.69 -29.14
CA SER A 851 -19.11 24.48 -28.42
C SER A 851 -17.61 24.47 -28.19
N GLN A 852 -16.79 24.95 -29.13
CA GLN A 852 -15.34 25.02 -28.94
C GLN A 852 -14.95 26.00 -27.82
N VAL A 853 -15.59 27.16 -27.73
CA VAL A 853 -15.37 28.13 -26.64
C VAL A 853 -15.87 27.58 -25.30
N PHE A 854 -17.06 26.99 -25.26
CA PHE A 854 -17.61 26.35 -24.06
C PHE A 854 -16.68 25.25 -23.51
N LEU A 855 -16.21 24.34 -24.37
CA LEU A 855 -15.36 23.23 -23.96
C LEU A 855 -13.94 23.68 -23.56
N ARG A 856 -13.42 24.75 -24.16
CA ARG A 856 -12.13 25.34 -23.76
C ARG A 856 -12.15 25.81 -22.31
N GLU A 857 -13.21 26.52 -21.89
CA GLU A 857 -13.31 26.98 -20.50
C GLU A 857 -13.69 25.81 -19.56
N TYR A 858 -14.60 24.91 -19.96
CA TYR A 858 -14.98 23.72 -19.19
C TYR A 858 -13.78 22.82 -18.83
N TYR A 859 -12.87 22.57 -19.78
CA TYR A 859 -11.68 21.75 -19.54
C TYR A 859 -10.46 22.52 -19.00
N ARG A 860 -10.57 23.85 -18.79
CA ARG A 860 -9.44 24.72 -18.44
C ARG A 860 -8.67 24.23 -17.21
N ASP A 861 -9.36 24.03 -16.10
CA ASP A 861 -8.72 23.62 -14.85
C ASP A 861 -8.29 22.14 -14.90
N HIS A 862 -9.05 21.28 -15.58
CA HIS A 862 -8.64 19.90 -15.85
C HIS A 862 -7.32 19.82 -16.66
N ASN A 863 -7.12 20.73 -17.63
CA ASN A 863 -5.89 20.86 -18.40
C ASN A 863 -4.72 21.44 -17.58
N ILE A 864 -5.01 22.37 -16.65
CA ILE A 864 -4.01 22.87 -15.70
C ILE A 864 -3.54 21.75 -14.75
N GLU A 865 -4.45 20.98 -14.15
CA GLU A 865 -4.08 19.86 -13.28
C GLU A 865 -3.39 18.73 -14.07
N LEU A 866 -3.79 18.47 -15.30
CA LEU A 866 -3.07 17.55 -16.19
C LEU A 866 -1.62 18.00 -16.43
N SER A 867 -1.38 19.30 -16.66
CA SER A 867 -0.03 19.82 -16.87
C SER A 867 0.86 19.68 -15.63
N LYS A 868 0.30 19.92 -14.43
CA LYS A 868 0.98 19.69 -13.15
C LYS A 868 1.27 18.21 -12.92
N LEU A 869 0.33 17.32 -13.27
CA LEU A 869 0.48 15.88 -13.13
C LEU A 869 1.55 15.32 -14.07
N LEU A 870 1.50 15.65 -15.36
CA LEU A 870 2.51 15.22 -16.34
C LEU A 870 3.91 15.70 -15.95
N TYR A 871 4.03 16.93 -15.42
CA TYR A 871 5.29 17.43 -14.87
C TYR A 871 5.77 16.60 -13.67
N ARG A 872 4.89 16.28 -12.69
CA ARG A 872 5.21 15.37 -11.56
C ARG A 872 5.65 13.98 -12.04
N MET A 873 5.07 13.47 -13.14
CA MET A 873 5.43 12.18 -13.74
C MET A 873 6.73 12.21 -14.58
N GLY A 874 7.32 13.38 -14.83
CA GLY A 874 8.43 13.54 -15.78
C GLY A 874 8.04 13.34 -17.25
N GLN A 875 6.75 13.41 -17.58
CA GLN A 875 6.22 13.19 -18.93
C GLN A 875 6.16 14.49 -19.74
N PRO A 876 6.48 14.47 -21.05
CA PRO A 876 6.41 15.66 -21.90
C PRO A 876 4.97 16.09 -22.14
N LEU A 877 4.69 17.40 -22.08
CA LEU A 877 3.36 17.93 -22.39
C LEU A 877 3.00 17.73 -23.89
N PRO A 878 1.82 17.19 -24.21
CA PRO A 878 1.32 17.14 -25.58
C PRO A 878 1.32 18.51 -26.27
N SER A 879 1.42 18.50 -27.61
CA SER A 879 1.33 19.67 -28.49
C SER A 879 0.07 20.50 -28.20
N TRP A 880 -1.11 19.89 -28.36
CA TRP A 880 -2.42 20.50 -28.10
C TRP A 880 -2.54 21.11 -26.70
N LEU A 881 -1.94 20.48 -25.68
CA LEU A 881 -2.00 20.97 -24.29
C LEU A 881 -1.12 22.21 -24.09
N ARG A 882 0.03 22.26 -24.76
CA ARG A 882 0.90 23.46 -24.76
C ARG A 882 0.22 24.63 -25.46
N GLU A 883 -0.49 24.39 -26.56
CA GLU A 883 -1.24 25.41 -27.30
C GLU A 883 -2.38 26.01 -26.45
N GLU A 884 -3.25 25.18 -25.88
CA GLU A 884 -4.34 25.63 -25.00
C GLU A 884 -3.85 26.46 -23.81
N LEU A 885 -2.80 26.00 -23.10
CA LEU A 885 -2.23 26.71 -21.94
C LEU A 885 -1.53 28.02 -22.32
N VAL A 886 -1.02 28.15 -23.55
CA VAL A 886 -0.48 29.42 -24.07
C VAL A 886 -1.61 30.42 -24.32
N HIS A 887 -2.74 29.99 -24.86
CA HIS A 887 -3.92 30.85 -25.00
C HIS A 887 -4.43 31.35 -23.65
N THR A 888 -4.46 30.52 -22.60
CA THR A 888 -4.83 30.95 -21.23
C THR A 888 -3.92 32.07 -20.69
N ARG A 889 -2.62 32.05 -21.01
CA ARG A 889 -1.66 33.10 -20.61
C ARG A 889 -1.85 34.42 -21.38
N GLY A 890 -2.51 34.41 -22.53
CA GLY A 890 -2.71 35.59 -23.38
C GLY A 890 -3.45 36.74 -22.68
N SER A 891 -4.52 36.42 -21.94
CA SER A 891 -5.34 37.42 -21.24
C SER A 891 -4.56 38.12 -20.11
N ASN A 892 -3.95 37.35 -19.21
CA ASN A 892 -3.28 37.88 -18.02
C ASN A 892 -1.92 38.54 -18.31
N SER A 893 -1.31 38.32 -19.48
CA SER A 893 0.03 38.82 -19.81
C SER A 893 0.15 40.34 -19.72
N ARG A 894 -0.90 41.11 -20.05
CA ARG A 894 -0.89 42.58 -19.93
C ARG A 894 -0.83 43.03 -18.47
N ALA A 895 -1.64 42.45 -17.59
CA ALA A 895 -1.68 42.82 -16.17
C ALA A 895 -0.32 42.59 -15.49
N PHE A 896 0.28 41.40 -15.67
CA PHE A 896 1.58 41.09 -15.07
C PHE A 896 2.74 41.92 -15.64
N LYS A 897 2.71 42.26 -16.95
CA LYS A 897 3.71 43.17 -17.54
C LYS A 897 3.61 44.59 -16.99
N VAL A 898 2.39 45.11 -16.81
CA VAL A 898 2.17 46.43 -16.19
C VAL A 898 2.61 46.40 -14.72
N ALA A 899 2.18 45.39 -13.95
CA ALA A 899 2.55 45.24 -12.54
C ALA A 899 4.07 45.15 -12.33
N GLY A 900 4.76 44.34 -13.15
CA GLY A 900 6.22 44.21 -13.12
C GLY A 900 6.97 45.49 -13.51
N LEU A 901 6.45 46.25 -14.48
CA LEU A 901 7.01 47.56 -14.83
C LEU A 901 6.79 48.59 -13.72
N THR A 902 5.62 48.58 -13.05
CA THR A 902 5.37 49.48 -11.92
C THR A 902 6.20 49.13 -10.69
N THR A 903 6.38 47.85 -10.34
CA THR A 903 7.25 47.48 -9.21
C THR A 903 8.71 47.78 -9.50
N LEU A 904 9.20 47.54 -10.72
CA LEU A 904 10.55 47.95 -11.13
C LEU A 904 10.74 49.47 -11.07
N ALA A 905 9.76 50.25 -11.54
CA ALA A 905 9.79 51.72 -11.44
C ALA A 905 9.78 52.20 -9.97
N CYS A 906 8.95 51.61 -9.11
CA CYS A 906 8.93 51.92 -7.68
C CYS A 906 10.25 51.58 -6.98
N LEU A 907 10.89 50.44 -7.31
CA LEU A 907 12.19 50.06 -6.75
C LEU A 907 13.31 50.99 -7.22
N LEU A 908 13.31 51.40 -8.50
CA LEU A 908 14.28 52.38 -9.03
C LEU A 908 14.09 53.77 -8.40
N LEU A 909 12.84 54.22 -8.20
CA LEU A 909 12.55 55.47 -7.50
C LEU A 909 12.93 55.41 -6.01
N ALA A 910 12.63 54.31 -5.32
CA ALA A 910 13.04 54.09 -3.93
C ALA A 910 14.57 54.08 -3.78
N SER A 911 15.29 53.43 -4.71
CA SER A 911 16.74 53.45 -4.79
C SER A 911 17.30 54.88 -4.96
N GLN A 912 16.72 55.69 -5.85
CA GLN A 912 17.14 57.09 -6.02
C GLN A 912 16.80 57.98 -4.81
N VAL A 913 15.65 57.78 -4.16
CA VAL A 913 15.28 58.48 -2.91
C VAL A 913 16.22 58.09 -1.77
N PHE A 914 16.54 56.80 -1.61
CA PHE A 914 17.50 56.33 -0.61
C PHE A 914 18.92 56.89 -0.87
N THR A 915 19.36 56.90 -2.13
CA THR A 915 20.65 57.49 -2.53
C THR A 915 20.68 59.00 -2.23
N ALA A 916 19.62 59.73 -2.54
CA ALA A 916 19.52 61.16 -2.21
C ALA A 916 19.51 61.42 -0.69
N TYR A 917 18.83 60.58 0.09
CA TYR A 917 18.83 60.63 1.56
C TYR A 917 20.24 60.38 2.13
N MET A 918 20.95 59.35 1.64
CA MET A 918 22.31 59.05 2.06
C MET A 918 23.29 60.19 1.74
N VAL A 919 23.20 60.79 0.55
CA VAL A 919 24.00 61.97 0.16
C VAL A 919 23.66 63.20 1.02
N PHE A 920 22.39 63.42 1.37
CA PHE A 920 21.98 64.52 2.25
C PHE A 920 22.46 64.32 3.70
N SER A 921 22.38 63.08 4.20
CA SER A 921 22.92 62.66 5.51
C SER A 921 24.44 62.87 5.58
N GLN A 922 25.19 62.41 4.57
CA GLN A 922 26.62 62.69 4.45
C GLN A 922 26.93 64.18 4.39
N LYS A 923 26.10 65.00 3.72
CA LYS A 923 26.28 66.46 3.71
C LYS A 923 26.08 67.10 5.10
N GLN A 924 25.17 66.59 5.93
CA GLN A 924 25.08 67.00 7.34
C GLN A 924 26.29 66.56 8.17
N GLN A 925 26.81 65.35 7.96
CA GLN A 925 28.04 64.88 8.62
C GLN A 925 29.28 65.70 8.21
N ILE A 926 29.42 66.07 6.93
CA ILE A 926 30.51 66.94 6.47
C ILE A 926 30.42 68.32 7.14
N HIS A 927 29.22 68.90 7.26
CA HIS A 927 29.06 70.17 7.99
C HIS A 927 29.39 70.07 9.48
N SER A 928 29.11 68.94 10.16
CA SER A 928 29.51 68.76 11.56
C SER A 928 31.01 68.53 11.70
N LEU A 929 31.64 67.80 10.79
CA LEU A 929 33.08 67.58 10.74
C LEU A 929 33.86 68.88 10.48
N GLN A 930 33.42 69.72 9.54
CA GLN A 930 34.01 71.05 9.32
C GLN A 930 33.88 71.93 10.57
N LYS A 931 32.68 72.01 11.17
CA LYS A 931 32.43 72.80 12.39
C LYS A 931 33.24 72.31 13.60
N ASN A 932 33.58 71.02 13.66
CA ASN A 932 34.46 70.45 14.67
C ASN A 932 35.94 70.69 14.35
N SER A 933 36.35 70.64 13.08
CA SER A 933 37.70 70.99 12.63
C SER A 933 38.06 72.44 12.93
N ASP A 934 37.15 73.39 12.64
CA ASP A 934 37.30 74.81 12.98
C ASP A 934 37.42 75.06 14.49
N ARG A 935 36.77 74.21 15.31
CA ARG A 935 36.92 74.21 16.77
C ARG A 935 38.30 73.72 17.20
N MET A 936 38.75 72.62 16.61
CA MET A 936 40.03 71.98 16.92
C MET A 936 41.23 72.86 16.52
N SER A 937 41.18 73.48 15.34
CA SER A 937 42.17 74.47 14.87
C SER A 937 42.31 75.67 15.81
N LYS A 938 41.20 76.13 16.39
CA LYS A 938 41.17 77.21 17.39
C LYS A 938 41.60 76.79 18.81
N GLN A 939 41.81 75.49 19.07
CA GLN A 939 42.41 74.99 20.30
C GLN A 939 43.91 74.68 20.13
N LEU A 940 44.32 74.19 18.95
CA LEU A 940 45.73 73.88 18.63
C LEU A 940 46.65 75.10 18.48
N THR A 941 46.09 76.31 18.41
CA THR A 941 46.83 77.57 18.23
C THR A 941 47.22 78.27 19.55
N ARG A 942 47.07 77.61 20.71
CA ARG A 942 47.36 78.19 22.03
C ARG A 942 48.18 77.29 22.98
N SER A 943 49.10 76.49 22.43
CA SER A 943 50.17 75.84 23.20
C SER A 943 51.46 75.69 22.39
N SER A 944 52.51 76.31 22.93
CA SER A 944 53.96 76.08 22.74
C SER A 944 54.39 74.59 22.71
N GLN A 945 55.58 74.18 22.26
CA GLN A 945 56.73 74.74 21.49
C GLN A 945 57.76 73.58 21.34
N ALA A 946 58.45 73.43 20.19
CA ALA A 946 59.76 72.74 19.95
C ALA A 946 59.97 71.29 20.52
N VAL A 947 60.84 70.39 20.02
CA VAL A 947 61.98 70.40 19.07
C VAL A 947 61.84 69.19 18.11
N ALA A 948 62.57 69.17 16.99
CA ALA A 948 62.56 68.12 15.97
C ALA A 948 63.43 66.88 16.30
N PRO A 949 63.48 65.87 15.40
CA PRO A 949 64.71 65.76 14.61
C PRO A 949 64.54 65.70 13.08
N MET A 950 65.61 66.10 12.39
CA MET A 950 65.94 65.99 10.96
C MET A 950 67.25 65.17 10.87
N ARG A 951 67.74 64.60 9.75
CA ARG A 951 67.24 64.20 8.42
C ARG A 951 68.39 63.41 7.76
N MET A 952 68.14 62.43 6.89
CA MET A 952 69.10 62.02 5.85
C MET A 952 68.38 61.56 4.58
N HIS A 953 69.04 61.65 3.42
CA HIS A 953 68.34 61.65 2.12
C HIS A 953 69.25 61.31 0.93
N MET A 954 68.96 60.20 0.24
CA MET A 954 69.25 59.95 -1.20
C MET A 954 70.75 59.89 -1.63
N PRO A 955 71.13 59.61 -2.91
CA PRO A 955 70.31 59.53 -4.15
C PRO A 955 70.61 58.41 -5.21
N MET A 956 69.75 58.32 -6.25
CA MET A 956 69.95 57.76 -7.63
C MET A 956 70.23 56.23 -7.75
N ASN A 957 70.04 55.46 -8.86
CA ASN A 957 69.34 55.54 -10.19
C ASN A 957 69.33 54.12 -10.86
N SER A 958 68.71 53.77 -12.00
CA SER A 958 67.44 54.17 -12.68
C SER A 958 67.20 53.38 -14.02
N LEU A 959 66.03 52.72 -14.22
CA LEU A 959 65.47 52.19 -15.50
C LEU A 959 66.22 51.01 -16.21
N PRO A 960 65.53 50.06 -16.91
CA PRO A 960 64.72 50.19 -18.17
C PRO A 960 63.20 49.95 -17.98
N LEU A 961 62.21 50.13 -18.89
CA LEU A 961 61.96 49.91 -20.36
C LEU A 961 61.70 48.44 -20.81
N LEU A 962 60.95 48.08 -21.88
CA LEU A 962 59.69 48.54 -22.56
C LEU A 962 59.40 47.61 -23.80
N ALA A 963 58.15 47.54 -24.32
CA ALA A 963 57.75 47.10 -25.71
C ALA A 963 57.93 45.59 -26.11
N ASP A 964 57.27 44.98 -27.13
CA ASP A 964 56.11 45.34 -28.02
C ASP A 964 55.48 44.08 -28.72
N PHE A 965 54.36 44.27 -29.47
CA PHE A 965 53.69 43.53 -30.60
C PHE A 965 54.18 42.11 -31.09
N THR A 966 53.40 41.20 -31.74
CA THR A 966 52.09 41.22 -32.49
C THR A 966 51.49 39.78 -32.67
N SER A 967 50.16 39.70 -32.93
CA SER A 967 49.38 38.64 -33.65
C SER A 967 49.32 37.20 -33.06
N ASP A 968 48.35 36.30 -33.36
CA ASP A 968 47.25 36.22 -34.35
C ASP A 968 45.95 35.55 -33.79
N GLU A 969 44.93 35.32 -34.64
CA GLU A 969 43.64 34.61 -34.40
C GLU A 969 43.83 33.08 -34.10
N ASP A 970 42.86 32.22 -33.71
CA ASP A 970 41.43 32.15 -34.01
C ASP A 970 40.63 31.11 -33.12
N THR A 971 39.29 31.22 -33.10
CA THR A 971 38.23 30.23 -32.75
C THR A 971 38.03 29.62 -31.33
N LYS A 972 36.78 29.81 -30.85
CA LYS A 972 35.85 28.85 -30.18
C LYS A 972 36.09 28.39 -28.72
N THR A 973 35.28 28.97 -27.82
CA THR A 973 34.88 28.42 -26.52
C THR A 973 33.95 27.20 -26.61
N PRO A 974 34.01 26.28 -25.64
CA PRO A 974 32.83 25.56 -25.13
C PRO A 974 32.58 25.83 -23.63
N LEU A 975 31.30 25.77 -23.21
CA LEU A 975 30.90 25.83 -21.79
C LEU A 975 31.33 24.56 -21.02
N THR A 976 31.77 24.73 -19.78
CA THR A 976 31.80 23.68 -18.74
C THR A 976 30.79 23.96 -17.63
N LYS A 977 30.43 22.92 -16.88
CA LYS A 977 29.23 22.87 -16.02
C LYS A 977 29.50 23.33 -14.58
N LEU A 978 28.47 23.86 -13.92
CA LEU A 978 28.34 23.68 -12.47
C LEU A 978 27.90 22.23 -12.19
N GLN A 979 28.62 21.52 -11.32
CA GLN A 979 28.08 20.41 -10.55
C GLN A 979 28.94 20.10 -9.31
N ASP A 980 28.35 19.29 -8.41
CA ASP A 980 28.97 18.56 -7.30
C ASP A 980 29.51 19.36 -6.11
N THR A 981 28.59 19.67 -5.17
CA THR A 981 28.90 20.05 -3.79
C THR A 981 29.06 18.82 -2.88
N ALA A 982 30.20 18.73 -2.19
CA ALA A 982 30.42 18.03 -0.92
C ALA A 982 30.06 16.53 -0.82
N VAL A 983 31.06 15.66 -1.02
CA VAL A 983 31.10 14.34 -0.37
C VAL A 983 31.48 14.55 1.10
N VAL A 984 30.68 14.03 2.04
CA VAL A 984 31.00 14.01 3.47
C VAL A 984 31.79 12.73 3.78
N SER A 985 32.99 12.86 4.38
CA SER A 985 33.75 11.69 4.81
C SER A 985 33.17 11.09 6.08
N VAL A 986 32.72 9.84 5.99
CA VAL A 986 32.19 9.02 7.10
C VAL A 986 33.19 8.90 8.24
N GLU A 987 34.49 8.86 7.92
CA GLU A 987 35.60 8.75 8.85
C GLU A 987 35.59 9.85 9.93
N LYS A 988 35.20 11.08 9.57
CA LYS A 988 35.11 12.17 10.55
C LYS A 988 33.90 12.00 11.48
N GLN A 989 32.75 11.59 10.95
CA GLN A 989 31.56 11.34 11.77
C GLN A 989 31.72 10.12 12.68
N LEU A 990 32.60 9.17 12.34
CA LEU A 990 32.93 8.03 13.20
C LEU A 990 33.79 8.47 14.40
N MET A 991 34.77 9.34 14.18
CA MET A 991 35.61 9.89 15.26
C MET A 991 34.82 10.82 16.18
N ASP A 992 33.98 11.71 15.64
CA ASP A 992 33.12 12.62 16.41
C ASP A 992 32.02 11.87 17.23
N LEU A 993 31.91 10.53 17.10
CA LEU A 993 30.97 9.66 17.82
C LEU A 993 31.63 8.73 18.87
N MET A 994 32.96 8.74 19.00
CA MET A 994 33.71 7.73 19.77
C MET A 994 34.81 8.34 20.66
N GLU A 995 34.53 9.45 21.36
CA GLU A 995 35.53 10.18 22.17
C GLU A 995 36.24 9.34 23.27
N ASP A 996 35.56 8.33 23.84
CA ASP A 996 36.08 7.51 24.96
C ASP A 996 36.45 6.05 24.59
N PHE A 997 36.43 5.65 23.31
CA PHE A 997 36.66 4.25 22.92
C PHE A 997 38.01 4.02 22.23
N GLN A 998 38.95 3.36 22.92
CA GLN A 998 40.19 2.88 22.30
C GLN A 998 39.90 1.75 21.30
N ALA A 999 39.72 2.11 20.03
CA ALA A 999 39.48 1.17 18.96
C ALA A 999 40.65 0.17 18.82
N PRO A 1000 40.39 -1.15 18.71
CA PRO A 1000 41.44 -2.15 18.49
C PRO A 1000 42.10 -1.93 17.12
N GLN A 1001 43.40 -2.23 17.01
CA GLN A 1001 44.13 -2.04 15.75
C GLN A 1001 43.65 -3.04 14.68
N LEU A 1002 42.91 -2.55 13.69
CA LEU A 1002 42.30 -3.32 12.59
C LEU A 1002 43.32 -3.74 11.50
N ASN A 1003 44.49 -4.22 11.92
CA ASN A 1003 45.64 -4.49 11.05
C ASN A 1003 45.54 -5.82 10.28
N GLU A 1004 44.53 -6.65 10.54
CA GLU A 1004 44.35 -7.96 9.89
C GLU A 1004 43.23 -7.96 8.84
N THR A 1005 42.93 -9.14 8.29
CA THR A 1005 41.83 -9.32 7.33
C THR A 1005 40.47 -9.01 7.97
N PHE A 1006 39.50 -8.55 7.17
CA PHE A 1006 38.15 -8.22 7.63
C PHE A 1006 37.53 -9.30 8.53
N LEU A 1007 37.63 -10.58 8.14
CA LEU A 1007 37.09 -11.70 8.90
C LEU A 1007 37.78 -11.92 10.26
N ALA A 1008 39.09 -11.72 10.34
CA ALA A 1008 39.86 -11.84 11.57
C ALA A 1008 39.56 -10.67 12.53
N ASN A 1009 39.56 -9.44 12.01
CA ASN A 1009 39.14 -8.24 12.75
C ASN A 1009 37.71 -8.41 13.32
N LEU A 1010 36.78 -8.97 12.53
CA LEU A 1010 35.39 -9.19 12.94
C LEU A 1010 35.25 -10.29 14.01
N GLN A 1011 36.08 -11.33 13.96
CA GLN A 1011 36.15 -12.36 15.00
C GLN A 1011 36.76 -11.82 16.30
N ASN A 1012 37.77 -10.95 16.21
CA ASN A 1012 38.41 -10.30 17.35
C ASN A 1012 37.42 -9.34 18.06
N LEU A 1013 36.68 -8.52 17.29
CA LEU A 1013 35.56 -7.72 17.81
C LEU A 1013 34.51 -8.59 18.52
N LYS A 1014 34.14 -9.75 17.95
CA LYS A 1014 33.18 -10.67 18.57
C LYS A 1014 33.65 -11.27 19.89
N GLN A 1015 34.95 -11.30 20.17
CA GLN A 1015 35.50 -11.78 21.45
C GLN A 1015 35.58 -10.69 22.52
N HIS A 1016 35.56 -9.41 22.14
CA HIS A 1016 35.71 -8.27 23.07
C HIS A 1016 34.43 -7.47 23.29
N MET A 1017 33.41 -7.60 22.43
CA MET A 1017 32.08 -7.03 22.62
C MET A 1017 31.16 -8.02 23.36
N ASN A 1018 30.28 -7.52 24.22
CA ASN A 1018 29.27 -8.38 24.87
C ASN A 1018 28.15 -8.79 23.88
N GLU A 1019 27.30 -9.75 24.26
CA GLU A 1019 26.33 -10.32 23.31
C GLU A 1019 25.25 -9.33 22.85
N SER A 1020 24.96 -8.29 23.64
CA SER A 1020 24.01 -7.22 23.29
C SER A 1020 24.63 -6.24 22.29
N GLU A 1021 25.86 -5.81 22.56
CA GLU A 1021 26.66 -4.99 21.65
C GLU A 1021 26.89 -5.71 20.31
N TRP A 1022 27.23 -7.01 20.35
CA TRP A 1022 27.42 -7.81 19.14
C TRP A 1022 26.13 -7.93 18.32
N LYS A 1023 24.98 -8.19 18.95
CA LYS A 1023 23.67 -8.21 18.26
C LYS A 1023 23.32 -6.85 17.67
N SER A 1024 23.68 -5.76 18.34
CA SER A 1024 23.48 -4.39 17.87
C SER A 1024 24.35 -4.07 16.66
N PHE A 1025 25.64 -4.45 16.71
CA PHE A 1025 26.59 -4.31 15.60
C PHE A 1025 26.23 -5.19 14.39
N GLU A 1026 25.83 -6.44 14.59
CA GLU A 1026 25.39 -7.32 13.50
C GLU A 1026 24.12 -6.80 12.84
N THR A 1027 23.16 -6.31 13.64
CA THR A 1027 21.94 -5.65 13.15
C THR A 1027 22.27 -4.38 12.35
N TRP A 1028 23.17 -3.54 12.85
CA TRP A 1028 23.65 -2.34 12.15
C TRP A 1028 24.33 -2.68 10.82
N MET A 1029 25.24 -3.67 10.80
CA MET A 1029 25.88 -4.13 9.56
C MET A 1029 24.87 -4.66 8.54
N ARG A 1030 23.84 -5.41 8.97
CA ARG A 1030 22.77 -5.89 8.09
C ARG A 1030 22.01 -4.72 7.46
N TYR A 1031 21.65 -3.70 8.23
CA TYR A 1031 21.00 -2.49 7.69
C TYR A 1031 21.92 -1.67 6.79
N TRP A 1032 23.21 -1.55 7.12
CA TRP A 1032 24.19 -0.85 6.29
C TRP A 1032 24.42 -1.57 4.95
N LEU A 1033 24.47 -2.90 4.94
CA LEU A 1033 24.51 -3.72 3.70
C LEU A 1033 23.27 -3.51 2.84
N VAL A 1034 22.07 -3.54 3.43
CA VAL A 1034 20.82 -3.26 2.70
C VAL A 1034 20.81 -1.83 2.15
N PHE A 1035 21.31 -0.86 2.90
CA PHE A 1035 21.46 0.52 2.45
C PHE A 1035 22.46 0.67 1.29
N GLN A 1036 23.62 -0.01 1.35
CA GLN A 1036 24.57 -0.07 0.24
C GLN A 1036 23.97 -0.72 -1.01
N MET A 1037 23.24 -1.83 -0.86
CA MET A 1037 22.53 -2.48 -1.96
C MET A 1037 21.44 -1.57 -2.56
N ALA A 1038 20.78 -0.75 -1.75
CA ALA A 1038 19.80 0.25 -2.21
C ALA A 1038 20.43 1.49 -2.88
N GLN A 1039 21.70 1.82 -2.58
CA GLN A 1039 22.43 2.92 -3.23
C GLN A 1039 22.99 2.54 -4.61
N GLN A 1040 23.15 1.24 -4.92
CA GLN A 1040 23.63 0.80 -6.23
C GLN A 1040 22.56 0.97 -7.32
N LYS A 1041 22.67 2.06 -8.08
CA LYS A 1041 21.89 2.24 -9.33
C LYS A 1041 22.24 1.13 -10.33
N PRO A 1042 21.26 0.54 -11.04
CA PRO A 1042 21.53 -0.42 -12.10
C PRO A 1042 22.26 0.27 -13.27
N THR A 1043 23.50 -0.11 -13.51
CA THR A 1043 24.34 0.42 -14.59
C THR A 1043 23.94 -0.16 -15.95
N THR A 1044 23.78 0.70 -16.95
CA THR A 1044 23.48 0.31 -18.33
C THR A 1044 24.70 -0.37 -18.97
N PRO A 1045 24.54 -1.51 -19.69
CA PRO A 1045 25.68 -2.21 -20.27
C PRO A 1045 26.25 -1.51 -21.50
N THR A 1046 27.57 -1.44 -21.60
CA THR A 1046 28.33 -1.14 -22.83
C THR A 1046 29.47 -2.16 -22.91
N PRO A 1047 29.72 -2.83 -24.06
CA PRO A 1047 30.40 -4.13 -24.04
C PRO A 1047 31.92 -4.06 -24.19
N GLN A 1048 32.65 -4.76 -23.30
CA GLN A 1048 33.96 -5.39 -23.55
C GLN A 1048 34.27 -6.45 -22.45
N PRO A 1049 35.34 -7.26 -22.56
CA PRO A 1049 35.20 -8.73 -22.51
C PRO A 1049 35.15 -9.34 -21.11
N ALA A 1050 34.65 -10.58 -21.05
CA ALA A 1050 34.50 -11.34 -19.82
C ALA A 1050 35.85 -11.76 -19.20
N SER A 1051 36.02 -11.47 -17.91
CA SER A 1051 36.93 -12.18 -17.02
C SER A 1051 36.16 -13.30 -16.29
N GLU A 1052 36.75 -14.49 -16.21
CA GLU A 1052 36.08 -15.68 -15.65
C GLU A 1052 35.72 -15.51 -14.15
N ILE A 1053 34.44 -15.36 -13.83
CA ILE A 1053 33.95 -15.59 -12.46
C ILE A 1053 33.87 -17.10 -12.25
N ARG A 1054 34.93 -17.68 -11.70
CA ARG A 1054 35.01 -19.11 -11.41
C ARG A 1054 34.07 -19.51 -10.28
N THR A 1055 33.38 -20.63 -10.45
CA THR A 1055 32.43 -21.15 -9.46
C THR A 1055 33.13 -21.73 -8.23
N LYS A 1056 32.35 -22.00 -7.17
CA LYS A 1056 32.85 -22.67 -5.94
C LYS A 1056 33.60 -23.98 -6.24
N CYS A 1057 33.04 -24.89 -7.04
CA CYS A 1057 33.72 -26.14 -7.39
C CYS A 1057 35.01 -25.86 -8.20
N GLN A 1058 34.99 -24.94 -9.17
CA GLN A 1058 36.17 -24.59 -9.97
C GLN A 1058 37.29 -23.95 -9.13
N LEU A 1059 36.94 -23.19 -8.09
CA LEU A 1059 37.89 -22.63 -7.13
C LEU A 1059 38.50 -23.71 -6.21
N GLU A 1060 37.71 -24.69 -5.77
CA GLU A 1060 38.18 -25.82 -4.96
C GLU A 1060 38.98 -26.85 -5.76
N ALA A 1061 38.69 -27.00 -7.06
CA ALA A 1061 39.45 -27.85 -7.99
C ALA A 1061 40.74 -27.19 -8.50
N ALA A 1062 40.88 -25.86 -8.35
CA ALA A 1062 42.01 -25.09 -8.84
C ALA A 1062 43.36 -25.58 -8.25
N PRO A 1063 44.49 -25.39 -8.97
CA PRO A 1063 45.82 -25.76 -8.48
C PRO A 1063 46.36 -24.79 -7.41
N GLY A 1064 45.71 -24.77 -6.24
CA GLY A 1064 46.24 -24.14 -5.02
C GLY A 1064 47.35 -24.98 -4.35
N ARG A 1065 47.88 -24.49 -3.23
CA ARG A 1065 48.99 -25.10 -2.46
C ARG A 1065 48.63 -26.40 -1.69
N SER A 1066 47.76 -27.23 -2.24
CA SER A 1066 47.33 -28.49 -1.63
C SER A 1066 48.43 -29.55 -1.71
N ARG A 1067 48.61 -30.31 -0.62
CA ARG A 1067 49.66 -31.36 -0.52
C ARG A 1067 49.42 -32.47 -1.55
N ILE A 1068 50.50 -32.99 -2.14
CA ILE A 1068 50.45 -34.10 -3.10
C ILE A 1068 49.67 -35.27 -2.48
N GLY A 1069 48.64 -35.76 -3.19
CA GLY A 1069 47.74 -36.80 -2.73
C GLY A 1069 46.40 -36.31 -2.14
N SER A 1070 46.22 -35.01 -1.90
CA SER A 1070 44.93 -34.46 -1.45
C SER A 1070 43.80 -34.72 -2.45
N TYR A 1071 42.58 -34.88 -1.95
CA TYR A 1071 41.37 -34.85 -2.77
C TYR A 1071 41.26 -33.53 -3.55
N LYS A 1072 40.65 -33.60 -4.75
CA LYS A 1072 40.20 -32.46 -5.55
C LYS A 1072 38.79 -32.78 -6.05
N PRO A 1073 37.81 -31.86 -5.91
CA PRO A 1073 36.49 -32.09 -6.46
C PRO A 1073 36.50 -32.12 -7.99
N GLN A 1074 35.57 -32.88 -8.57
CA GLN A 1074 35.30 -32.92 -9.99
C GLN A 1074 34.06 -32.08 -10.32
N CYS A 1075 34.19 -31.20 -11.31
CA CYS A 1075 33.14 -30.26 -11.71
C CYS A 1075 32.61 -30.55 -13.12
N ASP A 1076 31.38 -30.11 -13.41
CA ASP A 1076 30.86 -30.04 -14.78
C ASP A 1076 31.39 -28.80 -15.54
N GLU A 1077 31.05 -28.70 -16.82
CA GLU A 1077 31.42 -27.58 -17.69
C GLU A 1077 30.80 -26.24 -17.25
N GLN A 1078 29.73 -26.27 -16.46
CA GLN A 1078 29.09 -25.10 -15.85
C GLN A 1078 29.68 -24.77 -14.47
N GLY A 1079 30.64 -25.56 -13.98
CA GLY A 1079 31.29 -25.37 -12.69
C GLY A 1079 30.49 -25.82 -11.47
N ARG A 1080 29.45 -26.64 -11.62
CA ARG A 1080 28.80 -27.34 -10.49
C ARG A 1080 29.59 -28.61 -10.15
N TYR A 1081 29.36 -29.20 -8.98
CA TYR A 1081 29.96 -30.49 -8.64
C TYR A 1081 29.30 -31.61 -9.46
N LEU A 1082 30.09 -32.58 -9.96
CA LEU A 1082 29.52 -33.80 -10.52
C LEU A 1082 28.80 -34.60 -9.42
N PRO A 1083 27.60 -35.18 -9.65
CA PRO A 1083 26.85 -35.91 -8.62
C PRO A 1083 27.60 -37.10 -8.00
N MET A 1084 28.61 -37.65 -8.70
CA MET A 1084 29.58 -38.60 -8.15
C MET A 1084 30.96 -37.93 -8.05
N GLN A 1085 31.57 -37.99 -6.87
CA GLN A 1085 32.93 -37.55 -6.61
C GLN A 1085 33.83 -38.75 -6.30
N CYS A 1086 35.11 -38.67 -6.67
CA CYS A 1086 36.09 -39.74 -6.45
C CYS A 1086 37.47 -39.19 -6.04
N TRP A 1087 38.05 -39.75 -4.98
CA TRP A 1087 39.43 -39.52 -4.56
C TRP A 1087 40.35 -40.65 -5.02
N SER A 1088 40.96 -40.45 -6.19
CA SER A 1088 41.89 -41.41 -6.82
C SER A 1088 43.04 -41.85 -5.90
N GLY A 1089 43.57 -40.95 -5.07
CA GLY A 1089 44.67 -41.24 -4.13
C GLY A 1089 44.32 -42.18 -2.96
N THR A 1090 43.03 -42.42 -2.68
CA THR A 1090 42.58 -43.33 -1.59
C THR A 1090 41.66 -44.47 -2.07
N GLY A 1091 41.15 -44.35 -3.30
CA GLY A 1091 40.23 -45.30 -3.93
C GLY A 1091 38.77 -45.10 -3.54
N TYR A 1092 38.42 -44.06 -2.77
CA TYR A 1092 37.04 -43.80 -2.37
C TYR A 1092 36.26 -42.97 -3.40
N CYS A 1093 34.99 -43.32 -3.62
CA CYS A 1093 34.01 -42.51 -4.33
C CYS A 1093 32.74 -42.37 -3.48
N TRP A 1094 32.03 -41.26 -3.62
CA TRP A 1094 30.78 -40.94 -2.90
C TRP A 1094 29.88 -40.06 -3.78
N CYS A 1095 28.61 -39.91 -3.41
CA CYS A 1095 27.70 -38.98 -4.08
C CYS A 1095 27.65 -37.63 -3.36
N VAL A 1096 27.35 -36.56 -4.10
CA VAL A 1096 27.16 -35.20 -3.55
C VAL A 1096 25.90 -34.54 -4.11
N ASP A 1097 25.35 -33.59 -3.36
CA ASP A 1097 24.32 -32.66 -3.85
C ASP A 1097 24.90 -31.52 -4.71
N GLU A 1098 24.02 -30.69 -5.27
CA GLU A 1098 24.39 -29.55 -6.13
C GLU A 1098 25.33 -28.53 -5.46
N THR A 1099 25.40 -28.51 -4.12
CA THR A 1099 26.27 -27.63 -3.33
C THR A 1099 27.63 -28.23 -3.00
N GLY A 1100 27.82 -29.52 -3.33
CA GLY A 1100 29.03 -30.31 -3.07
C GLY A 1100 29.00 -31.06 -1.73
N LYS A 1101 27.87 -31.10 -1.01
CA LYS A 1101 27.77 -31.81 0.27
C LYS A 1101 27.59 -33.31 0.04
N VAL A 1102 28.32 -34.13 0.80
CA VAL A 1102 28.27 -35.60 0.71
C VAL A 1102 26.91 -36.14 1.14
N ILE A 1103 26.36 -37.06 0.34
CA ILE A 1103 25.17 -37.85 0.67
C ILE A 1103 25.61 -39.02 1.56
N GLU A 1104 25.12 -39.07 2.80
CA GLU A 1104 25.52 -40.06 3.79
C GLU A 1104 25.20 -41.50 3.34
N GLY A 1105 26.07 -42.45 3.72
CA GLY A 1105 25.97 -43.86 3.30
C GLY A 1105 26.43 -44.17 1.86
N THR A 1106 26.70 -43.16 1.01
CA THR A 1106 27.11 -43.40 -0.40
C THR A 1106 28.61 -43.66 -0.61
N GLN A 1107 29.43 -43.51 0.43
CA GLN A 1107 30.90 -43.63 0.31
C GLN A 1107 31.35 -45.09 0.21
N MET A 1108 31.97 -45.46 -0.91
CA MET A 1108 32.52 -46.80 -1.18
C MET A 1108 33.98 -46.75 -1.60
N ARG A 1109 34.74 -47.81 -1.27
CA ARG A 1109 36.14 -47.98 -1.71
C ARG A 1109 36.23 -48.92 -2.92
N ASN A 1110 37.03 -48.53 -3.92
CA ASN A 1110 37.29 -49.24 -5.17
C ASN A 1110 36.02 -49.62 -5.96
N ARG A 1111 34.90 -48.92 -5.74
CA ARG A 1111 33.62 -49.07 -6.43
C ARG A 1111 32.98 -47.69 -6.62
N ARG A 1112 32.24 -47.51 -7.72
CA ARG A 1112 31.48 -46.29 -8.00
C ARG A 1112 30.06 -46.40 -7.41
N PRO A 1113 29.58 -45.44 -6.61
CA PRO A 1113 28.19 -45.41 -6.16
C PRO A 1113 27.23 -44.97 -7.27
N ASP A 1114 25.98 -45.40 -7.15
CA ASP A 1114 24.91 -45.14 -8.11
C ASP A 1114 24.22 -43.79 -7.81
N CYS A 1115 24.92 -42.70 -8.12
CA CYS A 1115 24.46 -41.34 -7.86
C CYS A 1115 23.33 -40.86 -8.79
N GLN A 1116 22.70 -41.75 -9.57
CA GLN A 1116 21.50 -41.45 -10.35
C GLN A 1116 20.21 -42.01 -9.73
N ARG A 1117 20.28 -42.71 -8.59
CA ARG A 1117 19.11 -43.39 -7.99
C ARG A 1117 18.30 -42.62 -6.93
N ASP A 1118 18.79 -41.51 -6.39
CA ASP A 1118 18.09 -40.75 -5.33
C ASP A 1118 17.37 -39.47 -5.80
N SER A 1119 16.91 -39.46 -7.05
CA SER A 1119 15.77 -38.63 -7.47
C SER A 1119 14.41 -39.24 -7.08
N GLY A 1120 14.40 -40.32 -6.30
CA GLY A 1120 13.19 -41.03 -5.88
C GLY A 1120 13.33 -41.75 -4.53
N PHE A 1121 13.16 -41.02 -3.43
CA PHE A 1121 13.09 -41.61 -2.09
C PHE A 1121 12.05 -42.74 -2.03
N ARG A 1122 12.46 -43.90 -1.51
CA ARG A 1122 11.70 -45.15 -1.59
C ARG A 1122 10.36 -45.09 -0.86
N ARG A 1123 9.31 -45.59 -1.52
CA ARG A 1123 8.16 -46.17 -0.81
C ARG A 1123 8.62 -47.33 0.05
N MET A 1124 8.23 -47.35 1.33
CA MET A 1124 7.88 -48.61 1.98
C MET A 1124 6.42 -48.89 1.69
N MET A 1125 6.16 -49.94 0.92
CA MET A 1125 4.91 -50.70 0.93
C MET A 1125 5.31 -52.17 0.74
N VAL A 1126 4.94 -53.02 1.70
CA VAL A 1126 4.92 -54.47 1.48
C VAL A 1126 3.50 -54.82 1.04
N ALA A 1127 3.36 -55.29 -0.19
CA ALA A 1127 2.12 -55.89 -0.69
C ALA A 1127 2.48 -57.13 -1.52
N PRO A 1128 1.71 -58.23 -1.48
CA PRO A 1128 2.15 -59.50 -2.07
C PRO A 1128 2.17 -59.50 -3.59
N ARG A 1129 3.01 -60.36 -4.17
CA ARG A 1129 2.96 -60.70 -5.60
C ARG A 1129 1.67 -61.46 -5.91
N MET A 1130 1.02 -61.13 -7.02
CA MET A 1130 0.28 -62.11 -7.82
C MET A 1130 0.87 -62.18 -9.23
N MET A 1131 0.89 -63.38 -9.80
CA MET A 1131 1.37 -63.62 -11.16
C MET A 1131 0.28 -63.24 -12.17
N GLN A 1132 0.67 -62.58 -13.27
CA GLN A 1132 -0.16 -62.63 -14.47
C GLN A 1132 -0.09 -64.04 -15.06
N LYS A 1133 -1.26 -64.69 -15.17
CA LYS A 1133 -1.49 -65.71 -16.19
C LYS A 1133 -2.36 -65.10 -17.28
N THR A 1134 -1.94 -65.24 -18.52
CA THR A 1134 -2.78 -64.99 -19.69
C THR A 1134 -3.90 -66.03 -19.76
N LEU A 1135 -5.11 -65.56 -20.08
CA LEU A 1135 -6.11 -66.30 -20.84
C LEU A 1135 -7.12 -65.31 -21.41
N SER A 1136 -7.45 -65.49 -22.68
CA SER A 1136 -8.56 -64.84 -23.38
C SER A 1136 -9.84 -65.66 -23.20
N ILE A 1137 -10.99 -65.02 -23.33
CA ILE A 1137 -12.24 -65.55 -23.88
C ILE A 1137 -13.12 -64.35 -24.24
N ASP A 1138 -13.94 -64.52 -25.28
CA ASP A 1138 -14.76 -63.47 -25.89
C ASP A 1138 -16.19 -63.41 -25.31
N ASP A 1139 -16.91 -62.35 -25.73
CA ASP A 1139 -18.37 -62.15 -25.74
C ASP A 1139 -19.18 -61.92 -24.43
N GLU A 1140 -20.28 -61.16 -24.65
CA GLU A 1140 -21.37 -60.65 -23.78
C GLU A 1140 -21.04 -59.67 -22.62
#